data_AF-A0A7W0NNS0-F1
#
_entry.id   AF-A0A7W0NNS0-F1
#
_cell.length_a   1.000
_cell.length_b   1.000
_cell.length_c   1.000
_cell.angle_alpha   90.00
_cell.angle_beta   90.00
_cell.angle_gamma   90.00
#
_symmetry.space_group_name_H-M   'P 1'
#
loop_
_entity.id
_entity.type
_entity.pdbx_description
1 polymer ?
#
loop_
_entity_poly.entity_id
_entity_poly.type
_entity_poly.pdbx_seq_one_letter_code
_entity_poly.pdbx_strand_id
1 'polypeptide(L)'
;MTATTLTDRARSDTFFSRPPVLDRVLGHPLAYLATTAILLALYGWTFIADPGRVAPTKDPAYYTWRTEVLLSEKPVKLLEIKGAFDMFAGGYRISAAVIGAFLRQVAGVASLQMTVLLMIGLPVLTSLLLGAFAYQHFRDPLAWHVVAFATGALLLTPPFVGYLDNLLTLFFLAAALPLLTLARRSWAAGITLCGLLVLTGFTHPTTLVIFCLTLGAMAVVRLILGRGNLRAVIRDDGPMLAAAFVAAVLTLGIWTAGIWGRSASLSDAALPPPYDSAFFVERLKAWVAAMNPLLNGPLFLIGVVGLVVMARRAAKGDLARISIVWLAPLAGVFGFLAGLTYPYYRFFNTTLSWVLLVGIGAYFIARAGLDAGDGGGVGRLVAVAGVALVLAVIAYNFKTGFDVSGWNKPEGGWLSAVERTDLDALRQALVAGDRDRPVVFVIDDEPSPQIWGHTKLSGNTSRYGLPPGQIDQGYLYLGSFENFLADKPTTTGDATYDRVSPALLADAREGIRRSGEDPIVVVADAFNPAGTNAKVASGEAKGPDTGDTDVWYLHDGTLSSSGSKPPGGAPGEATAPGGVSGALHILRVLGGLALLMLPGVFLLRWCWPGATWAEGIAMAPALGVSLVTLAGIAALAVVRGPFSGTVAAVSVAGAIALAAILGTVAAGRAPARS
;
A
#
# COMPACT_ATOMS: atom_id res chain seq x y z
N MET A 1 -22.83 -12.64 38.95
CA MET A 1 -24.16 -13.24 38.66
C MET A 1 -25.23 -12.20 38.93
N THR A 2 -25.85 -11.67 37.87
CA THR A 2 -27.30 -11.44 37.67
C THR A 2 -27.49 -10.70 36.33
N ALA A 3 -28.49 -11.14 35.58
CA ALA A 3 -28.86 -10.78 34.22
C ALA A 3 -29.08 -9.26 33.98
N THR A 4 -28.03 -8.53 33.60
CA THR A 4 -28.13 -7.12 33.13
C THR A 4 -27.48 -6.88 31.77
N THR A 5 -26.92 -7.93 31.13
CA THR A 5 -26.10 -7.80 29.91
C THR A 5 -26.85 -7.96 28.59
N LEU A 6 -28.17 -8.25 28.61
CA LEU A 6 -28.98 -8.41 27.39
C LEU A 6 -29.93 -7.26 27.09
N THR A 7 -30.18 -6.35 28.04
CA THR A 7 -31.15 -5.26 27.88
C THR A 7 -30.55 -3.92 27.45
N ASP A 8 -29.23 -3.73 27.57
CA ASP A 8 -28.58 -2.46 27.20
C ASP A 8 -28.23 -2.33 25.70
N ARG A 9 -28.53 -3.37 24.91
CA ARG A 9 -28.45 -3.32 23.43
C ARG A 9 -29.76 -2.89 22.76
N ALA A 10 -30.85 -2.75 23.52
CA ALA A 10 -32.20 -2.56 22.98
C ALA A 10 -32.81 -1.15 23.21
N ARG A 11 -32.09 -0.22 23.84
CA ARG A 11 -32.51 1.20 23.94
C ARG A 11 -31.58 2.11 23.14
N SER A 12 -31.69 2.00 21.82
CA SER A 12 -31.47 3.15 20.95
C SER A 12 -32.81 3.87 20.85
N ASP A 13 -32.93 5.04 21.47
CA ASP A 13 -34.01 5.96 21.14
C ASP A 13 -33.92 6.24 19.63
N THR A 14 -34.85 5.66 18.89
CA THR A 14 -34.96 5.75 17.45
C THR A 14 -35.38 7.16 17.08
N PHE A 15 -34.43 7.93 16.55
CA PHE A 15 -34.71 9.19 15.84
C PHE A 15 -35.51 8.98 14.55
N PHE A 16 -35.70 7.73 14.11
CA PHE A 16 -36.31 7.37 12.84
C PHE A 16 -37.32 6.22 13.03
N SER A 17 -38.59 6.50 12.78
CA SER A 17 -39.73 5.57 12.85
C SER A 17 -39.72 4.59 11.68
N ARG A 18 -39.65 3.26 11.96
CA ARG A 18 -39.59 2.09 11.04
C ARG A 18 -38.47 2.20 9.97
N PRO A 19 -37.61 1.17 9.78
CA PRO A 19 -36.64 1.22 8.71
C PRO A 19 -37.37 1.34 7.36
N PRO A 20 -37.13 2.41 6.59
CA PRO A 20 -37.61 2.55 5.23
C PRO A 20 -37.32 1.28 4.43
N VAL A 21 -38.12 1.02 3.38
CA VAL A 21 -37.85 -0.11 2.45
C VAL A 21 -36.40 -0.09 1.97
N LEU A 22 -35.84 1.11 1.75
CA LEU A 22 -34.45 1.32 1.37
C LEU A 22 -33.45 0.74 2.39
N ASP A 23 -33.63 0.98 3.69
CA ASP A 23 -32.70 0.51 4.73
C ASP A 23 -32.70 -1.03 4.80
N ARG A 24 -33.83 -1.67 4.54
CA ARG A 24 -33.91 -3.14 4.43
C ARG A 24 -33.17 -3.68 3.21
N VAL A 25 -33.31 -3.02 2.06
CA VAL A 25 -32.63 -3.40 0.82
C VAL A 25 -31.13 -3.20 0.95
N LEU A 26 -30.69 -2.01 1.40
CA LEU A 26 -29.28 -1.68 1.57
C LEU A 26 -28.61 -2.47 2.71
N GLY A 27 -29.39 -2.87 3.72
CA GLY A 27 -28.94 -3.72 4.82
C GLY A 27 -28.81 -5.19 4.48
N HIS A 28 -29.27 -5.62 3.30
CA HIS A 28 -29.20 -7.02 2.87
C HIS A 28 -27.75 -7.42 2.53
N PRO A 29 -27.28 -8.65 2.87
CA PRO A 29 -25.93 -9.12 2.55
C PRO A 29 -25.52 -8.95 1.08
N LEU A 30 -26.46 -9.16 0.17
CA LEU A 30 -26.23 -8.97 -1.27
C LEU A 30 -25.93 -7.51 -1.66
N ALA A 31 -26.45 -6.53 -0.93
CA ALA A 31 -26.14 -5.12 -1.21
C ALA A 31 -24.67 -4.81 -0.86
N TYR A 32 -24.17 -5.32 0.27
CA TYR A 32 -22.75 -5.18 0.62
C TYR A 32 -21.84 -5.87 -0.40
N LEU A 33 -22.22 -7.08 -0.84
CA LEU A 33 -21.51 -7.80 -1.91
C LEU A 33 -21.54 -7.04 -3.24
N ALA A 34 -22.68 -6.46 -3.61
CA ALA A 34 -22.83 -5.66 -4.82
C ALA A 34 -21.91 -4.43 -4.81
N THR A 35 -21.85 -3.68 -3.69
CA THR A 35 -20.93 -2.55 -3.55
C THR A 35 -19.47 -2.99 -3.67
N THR A 36 -19.09 -4.11 -3.01
CA THR A 36 -17.76 -4.68 -3.17
C THR A 36 -17.46 -5.04 -4.62
N ALA A 37 -18.39 -5.69 -5.33
CA ALA A 37 -18.24 -6.07 -6.73
C ALA A 37 -18.13 -4.85 -7.66
N ILE A 38 -18.91 -3.79 -7.43
CA ILE A 38 -18.83 -2.54 -8.19
C ILE A 38 -17.47 -1.88 -7.99
N LEU A 39 -16.99 -1.78 -6.75
CA LEU A 39 -15.67 -1.20 -6.46
C LEU A 39 -14.53 -2.02 -7.10
N LEU A 40 -14.60 -3.35 -7.02
CA LEU A 40 -13.64 -4.23 -7.69
C LEU A 40 -13.69 -4.06 -9.22
N ALA A 41 -14.88 -3.92 -9.81
CA ALA A 41 -15.02 -3.68 -11.24
C ALA A 41 -14.45 -2.31 -11.65
N LEU A 42 -14.77 -1.24 -10.90
CA LEU A 42 -14.27 0.11 -11.17
C LEU A 42 -12.74 0.15 -11.17
N TYR A 43 -12.09 -0.47 -10.19
CA TYR A 43 -10.63 -0.52 -10.10
C TYR A 43 -10.00 -1.54 -11.06
N GLY A 44 -10.66 -2.68 -11.28
CA GLY A 44 -10.08 -3.84 -11.96
C GLY A 44 -10.36 -3.93 -13.47
N TRP A 45 -11.40 -3.26 -13.97
CA TRP A 45 -11.89 -3.46 -15.34
C TRP A 45 -10.80 -3.30 -16.41
N THR A 46 -9.93 -2.29 -16.31
CA THR A 46 -8.88 -2.06 -17.30
C THR A 46 -7.87 -3.21 -17.40
N PHE A 47 -7.65 -3.97 -16.33
CA PHE A 47 -6.72 -5.10 -16.31
C PHE A 47 -7.39 -6.40 -16.75
N ILE A 48 -8.71 -6.46 -16.68
CA ILE A 48 -9.49 -7.53 -17.30
C ILE A 48 -9.53 -7.32 -18.81
N ALA A 49 -9.72 -6.07 -19.26
CA ALA A 49 -9.73 -5.70 -20.67
C ALA A 49 -8.34 -5.85 -21.33
N ASP A 50 -7.27 -5.53 -20.59
CA ASP A 50 -5.89 -5.73 -21.03
C ASP A 50 -5.06 -6.43 -19.93
N PRO A 51 -4.97 -7.77 -19.96
CA PRO A 51 -4.21 -8.55 -18.98
C PRO A 51 -2.69 -8.34 -19.02
N GLY A 52 -2.17 -7.76 -20.10
CA GLY A 52 -0.75 -7.43 -20.26
C GLY A 52 -0.32 -6.20 -19.45
N ARG A 53 -1.31 -5.43 -18.99
CA ARG A 53 -1.12 -4.15 -18.32
C ARG A 53 -0.55 -4.30 -16.92
N VAL A 54 0.40 -3.44 -16.60
CA VAL A 54 0.99 -3.32 -15.25
C VAL A 54 0.35 -2.19 -14.46
N ALA A 55 0.58 -2.18 -13.15
CA ALA A 55 0.02 -1.15 -12.28
C ALA A 55 0.40 0.27 -12.76
N PRO A 56 -0.58 1.20 -12.88
CA PRO A 56 -0.32 2.60 -13.20
C PRO A 56 0.32 3.23 -11.97
N THR A 57 1.44 3.95 -12.11
CA THR A 57 2.37 4.46 -11.07
C THR A 57 3.62 3.63 -10.86
N LYS A 58 4.64 4.21 -10.20
CA LYS A 58 6.04 3.78 -10.24
C LYS A 58 6.53 2.95 -9.04
N ASP A 59 5.94 3.09 -7.84
CA ASP A 59 6.26 2.27 -6.66
C ASP A 59 6.11 0.74 -6.84
N PRO A 60 5.16 0.22 -7.64
CA PRO A 60 5.04 -1.21 -7.92
C PRO A 60 6.36 -1.90 -8.29
N ALA A 61 7.24 -1.24 -9.06
CA ALA A 61 8.54 -1.77 -9.44
C ALA A 61 9.37 -2.21 -8.22
N TYR A 62 9.40 -1.39 -7.17
CA TYR A 62 10.13 -1.66 -5.92
C TYR A 62 9.62 -2.91 -5.21
N TYR A 63 8.30 -3.14 -5.21
CA TYR A 63 7.70 -4.29 -4.56
C TYR A 63 7.73 -5.56 -5.40
N THR A 64 7.77 -5.43 -6.73
CA THR A 64 7.97 -6.55 -7.64
C THR A 64 9.33 -7.21 -7.39
N TRP A 65 10.44 -6.48 -7.53
CA TRP A 65 11.76 -7.10 -7.36
C TRP A 65 12.01 -7.58 -5.93
N ARG A 66 11.53 -6.85 -4.91
CA ARG A 66 11.64 -7.29 -3.50
C ARG A 66 10.92 -8.61 -3.23
N THR A 67 9.78 -8.82 -3.90
CA THR A 67 9.09 -10.10 -3.82
C THR A 67 9.92 -11.21 -4.48
N GLU A 68 10.47 -10.98 -5.67
CA GLU A 68 11.30 -11.99 -6.36
C GLU A 68 12.59 -12.31 -5.58
N VAL A 69 13.20 -11.34 -4.90
CA VAL A 69 14.31 -11.57 -3.95
C VAL A 69 13.87 -12.51 -2.83
N LEU A 70 12.72 -12.28 -2.18
CA LEU A 70 12.23 -13.19 -1.13
C LEU A 70 11.96 -14.61 -1.65
N LEU A 71 11.55 -14.75 -2.91
CA LEU A 71 11.22 -16.04 -3.51
C LEU A 71 12.47 -16.86 -3.88
N SER A 72 13.60 -16.20 -4.17
CA SER A 72 14.81 -16.84 -4.72
C SER A 72 16.01 -16.83 -3.78
N GLU A 73 16.05 -15.91 -2.83
CA GLU A 73 17.20 -15.66 -1.96
C GLU A 73 16.83 -15.72 -0.47
N LYS A 74 17.86 -15.69 0.39
CA LYS A 74 17.65 -15.60 1.84
C LYS A 74 17.04 -14.22 2.19
N PRO A 75 16.13 -14.16 3.18
CA PRO A 75 15.43 -12.91 3.53
C PRO A 75 16.36 -11.75 3.96
N VAL A 76 17.58 -12.05 4.42
CA VAL A 76 18.60 -11.04 4.75
C VAL A 76 18.98 -10.17 3.55
N LYS A 77 18.97 -10.73 2.33
CA LYS A 77 19.41 -10.05 1.11
C LYS A 77 18.59 -8.81 0.81
N LEU A 78 17.30 -8.87 1.08
CA LEU A 78 16.38 -7.74 0.95
C LEU A 78 16.73 -6.55 1.87
N LEU A 79 17.50 -6.78 2.95
CA LEU A 79 18.02 -5.75 3.87
C LEU A 79 19.41 -5.24 3.45
N GLU A 80 20.12 -5.99 2.62
CA GLU A 80 21.49 -5.69 2.16
C GLU A 80 21.50 -4.85 0.88
N ILE A 81 20.48 -5.01 0.02
CA ILE A 81 20.31 -4.21 -1.20
C ILE A 81 19.91 -2.78 -0.80
N LYS A 82 20.90 -1.89 -0.76
CA LYS A 82 20.75 -0.47 -0.36
C LYS A 82 20.98 0.49 -1.52
N GLY A 83 21.98 0.24 -2.36
CA GLY A 83 22.45 1.16 -3.41
C GLY A 83 23.02 2.47 -2.85
N ALA A 84 23.53 3.32 -3.72
CA ALA A 84 24.02 4.64 -3.31
C ALA A 84 22.92 5.48 -2.62
N PHE A 85 23.30 6.24 -1.59
CA PHE A 85 22.37 7.00 -0.72
C PHE A 85 21.22 6.17 -0.16
N ASP A 86 21.42 4.86 0.02
CA ASP A 86 20.41 3.93 0.52
C ASP A 86 19.11 3.97 -0.33
N MET A 87 19.17 4.33 -1.62
CA MET A 87 17.98 4.58 -2.45
C MET A 87 17.02 3.37 -2.59
N PHE A 88 17.55 2.15 -2.47
CA PHE A 88 16.82 0.88 -2.47
C PHE A 88 16.60 0.30 -1.06
N ALA A 89 17.13 0.96 -0.03
CA ALA A 89 16.92 0.54 1.34
C ALA A 89 15.45 0.67 1.74
N GLY A 90 15.04 -0.22 2.64
CA GLY A 90 13.76 -0.10 3.32
C GLY A 90 13.73 -0.70 4.71
N GLY A 91 14.87 -1.19 5.23
CA GLY A 91 14.90 -2.01 6.43
C GLY A 91 13.86 -3.12 6.38
N TYR A 92 13.16 -3.35 7.50
CA TYR A 92 12.07 -4.34 7.58
C TYR A 92 10.73 -3.78 7.08
N ARG A 93 10.73 -2.96 6.03
CA ARG A 93 9.50 -2.63 5.27
C ARG A 93 9.19 -3.77 4.30
N ILE A 94 8.63 -4.85 4.85
CA ILE A 94 8.58 -6.18 4.23
C ILE A 94 7.17 -6.71 4.01
N SER A 95 6.14 -6.12 4.62
CA SER A 95 4.78 -6.67 4.55
C SER A 95 4.27 -6.82 3.11
N ALA A 96 4.47 -5.83 2.24
CA ALA A 96 4.06 -5.91 0.84
C ALA A 96 4.78 -7.04 0.08
N ALA A 97 6.08 -7.23 0.30
CA ALA A 97 6.86 -8.28 -0.35
C ALA A 97 6.45 -9.68 0.14
N VAL A 98 6.14 -9.83 1.43
CA VAL A 98 5.63 -11.10 1.99
C VAL A 98 4.22 -11.41 1.46
N ILE A 99 3.32 -10.43 1.40
CA ILE A 99 1.99 -10.61 0.77
C ILE A 99 2.17 -11.02 -0.70
N GLY A 100 3.09 -10.35 -1.40
CA GLY A 100 3.46 -10.68 -2.75
C GLY A 100 3.92 -12.12 -2.92
N ALA A 101 4.79 -12.60 -2.04
CA ALA A 101 5.30 -13.96 -2.06
C ALA A 101 4.18 -15.00 -1.85
N PHE A 102 3.19 -14.71 -1.00
CA PHE A 102 1.98 -15.55 -0.88
C PHE A 102 1.14 -15.55 -2.16
N LEU A 103 0.94 -14.40 -2.81
CA LEU A 103 0.20 -14.35 -4.08
C LEU A 103 0.91 -15.16 -5.18
N ARG A 104 2.24 -15.11 -5.22
CA ARG A 104 3.07 -15.88 -6.16
C ARG A 104 3.01 -17.39 -5.88
N GLN A 105 3.22 -17.80 -4.63
CA GLN A 105 3.33 -19.23 -4.27
C GLN A 105 1.98 -19.95 -4.09
N VAL A 106 0.97 -19.28 -3.52
CA VAL A 106 -0.33 -19.91 -3.21
C VAL A 106 -1.31 -19.73 -4.36
N ALA A 107 -1.56 -18.48 -4.76
CA ALA A 107 -2.52 -18.18 -5.82
C ALA A 107 -1.93 -18.37 -7.23
N GLY A 108 -0.59 -18.45 -7.35
CA GLY A 108 0.07 -18.62 -8.65
C GLY A 108 0.06 -17.34 -9.50
N VAL A 109 -0.14 -16.17 -8.89
CA VAL A 109 -0.20 -14.89 -9.61
C VAL A 109 1.17 -14.60 -10.24
N ALA A 110 1.19 -14.06 -11.45
CA ALA A 110 2.43 -13.67 -12.11
C ALA A 110 3.07 -12.42 -11.47
N SER A 111 4.38 -12.23 -11.66
CA SER A 111 5.19 -11.22 -10.96
C SER A 111 4.67 -9.79 -11.14
N LEU A 112 4.29 -9.42 -12.37
CA LEU A 112 3.77 -8.09 -12.69
C LEU A 112 2.34 -7.90 -12.17
N GLN A 113 1.49 -8.92 -12.29
CA GLN A 113 0.08 -8.90 -11.90
C GLN A 113 -0.13 -8.88 -10.39
N MET A 114 0.86 -9.34 -9.61
CA MET A 114 0.82 -9.26 -8.15
C MET A 114 0.59 -7.82 -7.66
N THR A 115 1.34 -6.85 -8.20
CA THR A 115 1.19 -5.45 -7.81
C THR A 115 -0.12 -4.83 -8.29
N VAL A 116 -0.64 -5.28 -9.44
CA VAL A 116 -1.98 -4.92 -9.93
C VAL A 116 -3.05 -5.34 -8.92
N LEU A 117 -3.00 -6.59 -8.44
CA LEU A 117 -3.95 -7.07 -7.44
C LEU A 117 -3.87 -6.26 -6.14
N LEU A 118 -2.68 -5.86 -5.69
CA LEU A 118 -2.54 -5.02 -4.51
C LEU A 118 -3.09 -3.61 -4.74
N MET A 119 -2.82 -3.01 -5.89
CA MET A 119 -3.31 -1.68 -6.27
C MET A 119 -4.83 -1.62 -6.43
N ILE A 120 -5.48 -2.72 -6.79
CA ILE A 120 -6.95 -2.85 -6.80
C ILE A 120 -7.47 -3.16 -5.39
N GLY A 121 -6.92 -4.19 -4.75
CA GLY A 121 -7.45 -4.76 -3.52
C GLY A 121 -7.31 -3.82 -2.33
N LEU A 122 -6.18 -3.12 -2.19
CA LEU A 122 -5.94 -2.27 -1.02
C LEU A 122 -6.89 -1.08 -0.94
N PRO A 123 -7.12 -0.27 -2.00
CA PRO A 123 -8.11 0.80 -1.94
C PRO A 123 -9.53 0.30 -1.68
N VAL A 124 -9.93 -0.80 -2.34
CA VAL A 124 -11.26 -1.37 -2.17
C VAL A 124 -11.46 -1.87 -0.74
N LEU A 125 -10.55 -2.69 -0.21
CA LEU A 125 -10.69 -3.18 1.16
C LEU A 125 -10.62 -2.04 2.18
N THR A 126 -9.76 -1.04 1.95
CA THR A 126 -9.67 0.15 2.82
C THR A 126 -10.99 0.93 2.84
N SER A 127 -11.63 1.16 1.69
CA SER A 127 -12.89 1.89 1.63
C SER A 127 -14.03 1.11 2.31
N LEU A 128 -14.07 -0.22 2.13
CA LEU A 128 -15.01 -1.10 2.82
C LEU A 128 -14.80 -1.08 4.34
N LEU A 129 -13.55 -1.04 4.82
CA LEU A 129 -13.21 -0.94 6.24
C LEU A 129 -13.66 0.40 6.85
N LEU A 130 -13.50 1.51 6.11
CA LEU A 130 -14.01 2.82 6.53
C LEU A 130 -15.55 2.84 6.55
N GLY A 131 -16.21 2.22 5.58
CA GLY A 131 -17.66 2.01 5.59
C GLY A 131 -18.13 1.17 6.77
N ALA A 132 -17.42 0.08 7.08
CA ALA A 132 -17.69 -0.77 8.25
C ALA A 132 -17.52 0.00 9.56
N PHE A 133 -16.49 0.83 9.67
CA PHE A 133 -16.28 1.70 10.83
C PHE A 133 -17.42 2.72 11.00
N ALA A 134 -17.84 3.39 9.93
CA ALA A 134 -19.00 4.29 9.98
C ALA A 134 -20.28 3.54 10.41
N TYR A 135 -20.55 2.39 9.79
CA TYR A 135 -21.70 1.54 10.11
C TYR A 135 -21.72 1.07 11.57
N GLN A 136 -20.56 0.71 12.14
CA GLN A 136 -20.45 0.27 13.53
C GLN A 136 -21.03 1.30 14.51
N HIS A 137 -20.93 2.59 14.16
CA HIS A 137 -21.35 3.72 14.98
C HIS A 137 -22.74 4.25 14.64
N PHE A 138 -23.08 4.39 13.36
CA PHE A 138 -24.40 4.88 12.93
C PHE A 138 -25.49 3.80 12.93
N ARG A 139 -25.10 2.53 12.71
CA ARG A 139 -26.00 1.39 12.47
C ARG A 139 -26.96 1.59 11.29
N ASP A 140 -26.55 2.42 10.34
CA ASP A 140 -27.28 2.74 9.11
C ASP A 140 -26.55 2.13 7.90
N PRO A 141 -27.17 1.20 7.14
CA PRO A 141 -26.58 0.64 5.93
C PRO A 141 -26.21 1.68 4.88
N LEU A 142 -26.95 2.79 4.78
CA LEU A 142 -26.63 3.87 3.84
C LEU A 142 -25.25 4.49 4.15
N ALA A 143 -24.93 4.67 5.43
CA ALA A 143 -23.63 5.17 5.86
C ALA A 143 -22.49 4.27 5.38
N TRP A 144 -22.69 2.95 5.43
CA TRP A 144 -21.70 1.99 4.94
C TRP A 144 -21.41 2.19 3.46
N HIS A 145 -22.46 2.21 2.63
CA HIS A 145 -22.32 2.29 1.16
C HIS A 145 -21.76 3.63 0.71
N VAL A 146 -22.31 4.73 1.23
CA VAL A 146 -21.88 6.09 0.84
C VAL A 146 -20.44 6.34 1.25
N VAL A 147 -20.04 5.94 2.47
CA VAL A 147 -18.63 6.08 2.91
C VAL A 147 -17.71 5.22 2.07
N ALA A 148 -18.09 3.97 1.75
CA ALA A 148 -17.27 3.09 0.92
C ALA A 148 -17.07 3.65 -0.51
N PHE A 149 -18.12 4.17 -1.16
CA PHE A 149 -17.97 4.78 -2.48
C PHE A 149 -17.20 6.11 -2.45
N ALA A 150 -17.51 6.99 -1.50
CA ALA A 150 -16.85 8.30 -1.42
C ALA A 150 -15.35 8.17 -1.10
N THR A 151 -14.99 7.31 -0.15
CA THR A 151 -13.58 7.03 0.16
C THR A 151 -12.89 6.28 -0.97
N GLY A 152 -13.57 5.29 -1.57
CA GLY A 152 -13.06 4.56 -2.74
C GLY A 152 -12.75 5.48 -3.92
N ALA A 153 -13.56 6.50 -4.18
CA ALA A 153 -13.28 7.47 -5.25
C ALA A 153 -12.02 8.31 -4.94
N LEU A 154 -11.85 8.74 -3.70
CA LEU A 154 -10.72 9.59 -3.29
C LEU A 154 -9.38 8.83 -3.21
N LEU A 155 -9.40 7.53 -2.94
CA LEU A 155 -8.18 6.69 -2.92
C LEU A 155 -7.53 6.53 -4.32
N LEU A 156 -8.22 6.89 -5.40
CA LEU A 156 -7.64 6.98 -6.76
C LEU A 156 -6.88 8.28 -7.03
N THR A 157 -6.85 9.22 -6.07
CA THR A 157 -6.13 10.50 -6.23
C THR A 157 -4.85 10.52 -5.40
N PRO A 158 -3.81 11.29 -5.81
CA PRO A 158 -2.77 11.71 -4.87
C PRO A 158 -3.44 12.31 -3.63
N PRO A 159 -3.04 11.89 -2.42
CA PRO A 159 -1.75 11.30 -2.05
C PRO A 159 -1.68 9.77 -2.03
N PHE A 160 -2.74 9.07 -2.42
CA PHE A 160 -2.87 7.63 -2.16
C PHE A 160 -2.45 6.78 -3.34
N VAL A 161 -3.00 7.09 -4.51
CA VAL A 161 -2.71 6.32 -5.72
C VAL A 161 -1.22 6.35 -6.01
N GLY A 162 -0.66 5.16 -6.21
CA GLY A 162 0.75 4.97 -6.51
C GLY A 162 1.72 4.92 -5.36
N TYR A 163 1.23 5.00 -4.12
CA TYR A 163 2.04 4.79 -2.92
C TYR A 163 1.63 3.50 -2.22
N LEU A 164 2.14 2.38 -2.72
CA LEU A 164 1.65 1.04 -2.34
C LEU A 164 1.88 0.71 -0.86
N ASP A 165 3.04 1.09 -0.32
CA ASP A 165 3.34 1.00 1.11
C ASP A 165 2.38 1.82 1.97
N ASN A 166 2.12 3.05 1.58
CA ASN A 166 1.30 3.97 2.34
C ASN A 166 -0.14 3.48 2.33
N LEU A 167 -0.65 3.05 1.17
CA LEU A 167 -1.96 2.41 1.08
C LEU A 167 -2.04 1.12 1.92
N LEU A 168 -1.04 0.25 1.88
CA LEU A 168 -1.02 -0.97 2.69
C LEU A 168 -0.98 -0.65 4.20
N THR A 169 -0.24 0.37 4.59
CA THR A 169 -0.17 0.85 5.97
C THR A 169 -1.53 1.39 6.40
N LEU A 170 -2.15 2.25 5.59
CA LEU A 170 -3.45 2.84 5.86
C LEU A 170 -4.56 1.78 5.87
N PHE A 171 -4.44 0.71 5.08
CA PHE A 171 -5.31 -0.46 5.15
C PHE A 171 -5.25 -1.14 6.53
N PHE A 172 -4.05 -1.39 7.07
CA PHE A 172 -3.92 -1.95 8.42
C PHE A 172 -4.47 -1.01 9.49
N LEU A 173 -4.26 0.31 9.34
CA LEU A 173 -4.83 1.30 10.26
C LEU A 173 -6.36 1.40 10.16
N ALA A 174 -6.93 1.30 8.96
CA ALA A 174 -8.38 1.24 8.75
C ALA A 174 -8.99 -0.01 9.43
N ALA A 175 -8.30 -1.16 9.33
CA ALA A 175 -8.70 -2.38 10.01
C ALA A 175 -8.58 -2.29 11.54
N ALA A 176 -7.68 -1.44 12.04
CA ALA A 176 -7.51 -1.21 13.46
C ALA A 176 -8.65 -0.37 14.08
N LEU A 177 -9.29 0.54 13.31
CA LEU A 177 -10.29 1.49 13.86
C LEU A 177 -11.45 0.79 14.60
N PRO A 178 -12.11 -0.24 14.03
CA PRO A 178 -13.21 -0.90 14.72
C PRO A 178 -12.78 -1.60 16.01
N LEU A 179 -11.51 -2.02 16.09
CA LEU A 179 -10.94 -2.72 17.24
C LEU A 179 -10.57 -1.78 18.39
N LEU A 180 -10.36 -0.48 18.15
CA LEU A 180 -10.00 0.50 19.19
C LEU A 180 -11.03 0.51 20.34
N THR A 181 -12.31 0.45 19.99
CA THR A 181 -13.40 0.42 20.99
C THR A 181 -13.62 -0.98 21.57
N LEU A 182 -13.39 -2.04 20.78
CA LEU A 182 -13.57 -3.43 21.19
C LEU A 182 -12.48 -3.88 22.17
N ALA A 183 -11.24 -3.40 22.00
CA ALA A 183 -10.10 -3.71 22.86
C ALA A 183 -10.36 -3.37 24.34
N ARG A 184 -11.26 -2.41 24.61
CA ARG A 184 -11.71 -2.05 25.97
C ARG A 184 -12.35 -3.20 26.72
N ARG A 185 -13.01 -4.11 26.00
CA ARG A 185 -13.86 -5.18 26.55
C ARG A 185 -13.37 -6.57 26.18
N SER A 186 -12.40 -6.66 25.28
CA SER A 186 -11.92 -7.92 24.74
C SER A 186 -10.40 -7.87 24.57
N TRP A 187 -9.70 -8.69 25.34
CA TRP A 187 -8.26 -8.89 25.18
C TRP A 187 -7.94 -9.49 23.80
N ALA A 188 -8.84 -10.32 23.24
CA ALA A 188 -8.70 -10.84 21.88
C ALA A 188 -8.66 -9.71 20.84
N ALA A 189 -9.57 -8.73 20.95
CA ALA A 189 -9.53 -7.53 20.11
C ALA A 189 -8.26 -6.70 20.34
N GLY A 190 -7.76 -6.62 21.58
CA GLY A 190 -6.49 -5.97 21.90
C GLY A 190 -5.27 -6.64 21.26
N ILE A 191 -5.21 -7.98 21.26
CA ILE A 191 -4.14 -8.74 20.57
C ILE A 191 -4.22 -8.54 19.06
N THR A 192 -5.41 -8.64 18.48
CA THR A 192 -5.60 -8.40 17.04
C THR A 192 -5.20 -6.98 16.65
N LEU A 193 -5.59 -5.98 17.46
CA LEU A 193 -5.16 -4.59 17.29
C LEU A 193 -3.63 -4.46 17.33
N CYS A 194 -2.98 -5.08 18.31
CA CYS A 194 -1.52 -5.11 18.41
C CYS A 194 -0.88 -5.70 17.13
N GLY A 195 -1.38 -6.83 16.63
CA GLY A 195 -0.89 -7.45 15.40
C GLY A 195 -0.99 -6.55 14.16
N LEU A 196 -2.11 -5.84 13.99
CA LEU A 196 -2.29 -4.86 12.91
C LEU A 196 -1.29 -3.69 13.02
N LEU A 197 -1.04 -3.20 14.23
CA LEU A 197 -0.07 -2.13 14.47
C LEU A 197 1.38 -2.60 14.27
N VAL A 198 1.70 -3.85 14.61
CA VAL A 198 3.00 -4.46 14.30
C VAL A 198 3.21 -4.52 12.78
N LEU A 199 2.20 -4.93 12.01
CA LEU A 199 2.25 -4.92 10.54
C LEU A 199 2.35 -3.52 9.95
N THR A 200 1.69 -2.53 10.56
CA THR A 200 1.87 -1.11 10.24
C THR A 200 3.36 -0.74 10.38
N GLY A 201 4.02 -1.19 11.44
CA GLY A 201 5.47 -1.04 11.64
C GLY A 201 6.34 -1.73 10.58
N PHE A 202 5.96 -2.94 10.15
CA PHE A 202 6.62 -3.68 9.04
C PHE A 202 6.27 -3.16 7.63
N THR A 203 5.43 -2.13 7.54
CA THR A 203 5.07 -1.51 6.25
C THR A 203 5.64 -0.10 6.17
N HIS A 204 5.36 0.72 7.18
CA HIS A 204 5.79 2.11 7.25
C HIS A 204 5.89 2.57 8.72
N PRO A 205 7.08 2.46 9.36
CA PRO A 205 7.23 2.67 10.79
C PRO A 205 6.98 4.11 11.24
N THR A 206 7.27 5.11 10.39
CA THR A 206 6.98 6.51 10.74
C THR A 206 5.47 6.77 10.84
N THR A 207 4.65 6.10 10.01
CA THR A 207 3.19 6.19 10.09
C THR A 207 2.65 5.48 11.32
N LEU A 208 3.25 4.35 11.73
CA LEU A 208 2.95 3.73 13.03
C LEU A 208 3.18 4.71 14.18
N VAL A 209 4.35 5.36 14.22
CA VAL A 209 4.67 6.34 15.27
C VAL A 209 3.65 7.48 15.30
N ILE A 210 3.34 8.07 14.13
CA ILE A 210 2.34 9.14 14.01
C ILE A 210 0.95 8.67 14.51
N PHE A 211 0.56 7.44 14.17
CA PHE A 211 -0.71 6.89 14.64
C PHE A 211 -0.71 6.65 16.14
N CYS A 212 0.37 6.10 16.72
CA CYS A 212 0.51 5.94 18.17
C CYS A 212 0.43 7.29 18.92
N LEU A 213 1.06 8.34 18.39
CA LEU A 213 0.94 9.70 18.92
C LEU A 213 -0.51 10.21 18.83
N THR A 214 -1.20 9.90 17.74
CA THR A 214 -2.63 10.23 17.57
C THR A 214 -3.48 9.53 18.63
N LEU A 215 -3.23 8.24 18.91
CA LEU A 215 -3.93 7.52 19.98
C LEU A 215 -3.67 8.12 21.36
N GLY A 216 -2.44 8.56 21.62
CA GLY A 216 -2.08 9.33 22.82
C GLY A 216 -2.87 10.65 22.91
N ALA A 217 -2.95 11.40 21.81
CA ALA A 217 -3.73 12.63 21.74
C ALA A 217 -5.23 12.38 21.98
N MET A 218 -5.79 11.26 21.51
CA MET A 218 -7.18 10.89 21.81
C MET A 218 -7.43 10.69 23.30
N ALA A 219 -6.47 10.10 24.02
CA ALA A 219 -6.54 9.94 25.47
C ALA A 219 -6.43 11.28 26.20
N VAL A 220 -5.53 12.17 25.75
CA VAL A 220 -5.42 13.55 26.28
C VAL A 220 -6.71 14.34 26.08
N VAL A 221 -7.33 14.27 24.89
CA VAL A 221 -8.62 14.91 24.61
C VAL A 221 -9.71 14.38 25.54
N ARG A 222 -9.76 13.06 25.81
CA ARG A 222 -10.70 12.50 26.79
C ARG A 222 -10.41 12.99 28.21
N LEU A 223 -9.15 13.10 28.60
CA LEU A 223 -8.76 13.61 29.91
C LEU A 223 -9.26 15.06 30.09
N ILE A 224 -9.05 15.91 29.10
CA ILE A 224 -9.47 17.32 29.11
C ILE A 224 -11.00 17.44 29.15
N LEU A 225 -11.70 16.77 28.23
CA LEU A 225 -13.17 16.82 28.16
C LEU A 225 -13.84 16.16 29.37
N GLY A 226 -13.17 15.17 29.97
CA GLY A 226 -13.57 14.48 31.20
C GLY A 226 -13.16 15.19 32.48
N ARG A 227 -12.72 16.45 32.42
CA ARG A 227 -12.31 17.30 33.57
C ARG A 227 -11.25 16.64 34.46
N GLY A 228 -10.25 15.99 33.85
CA GLY A 228 -9.12 15.39 34.57
C GLY A 228 -9.39 14.00 35.14
N ASN A 229 -10.47 13.32 34.76
CA ASN A 229 -10.76 11.96 35.24
C ASN A 229 -9.81 10.90 34.63
N LEU A 230 -8.60 10.80 35.20
CA LEU A 230 -7.56 9.87 34.76
C LEU A 230 -8.01 8.40 34.84
N ARG A 231 -8.80 8.04 35.86
CA ARG A 231 -9.30 6.67 36.03
C ARG A 231 -10.18 6.24 34.86
N ALA A 232 -11.03 7.13 34.35
CA ALA A 232 -11.85 6.86 33.18
C ALA A 232 -10.99 6.72 31.92
N VAL A 233 -9.95 7.54 31.75
CA VAL A 233 -9.01 7.44 30.62
C VAL A 233 -8.24 6.13 30.65
N ILE A 234 -7.71 5.72 31.79
CA ILE A 234 -7.00 4.43 31.94
C ILE A 234 -7.94 3.27 31.61
N ARG A 235 -9.18 3.29 32.11
CA ARG A 235 -10.15 2.24 31.84
C ARG A 235 -10.56 2.18 30.36
N ASP A 236 -10.82 3.33 29.74
CA ASP A 236 -11.43 3.39 28.42
C ASP A 236 -10.38 3.41 27.28
N ASP A 237 -9.22 4.04 27.46
CA ASP A 237 -8.20 4.15 26.42
C ASP A 237 -6.93 3.34 26.74
N GLY A 238 -6.73 2.92 28.00
CA GLY A 238 -5.57 2.14 28.43
C GLY A 238 -5.33 0.85 27.62
N PRO A 239 -6.34 0.00 27.35
CA PRO A 239 -6.14 -1.22 26.56
C PRO A 239 -5.65 -0.94 25.12
N MET A 240 -6.16 0.11 24.49
CA MET A 240 -5.74 0.55 23.15
C MET A 240 -4.30 1.11 23.19
N LEU A 241 -3.99 1.95 24.17
CA LEU A 241 -2.64 2.51 24.34
C LEU A 241 -1.61 1.42 24.66
N ALA A 242 -1.98 0.42 25.47
CA ALA A 242 -1.13 -0.73 25.77
C ALA A 242 -0.84 -1.54 24.51
N ALA A 243 -1.86 -1.83 23.69
CA ALA A 243 -1.67 -2.52 22.41
C ALA A 243 -0.74 -1.74 21.47
N ALA A 244 -0.90 -0.42 21.38
CA ALA A 244 -0.05 0.45 20.56
C ALA A 244 1.40 0.51 21.07
N PHE A 245 1.60 0.63 22.38
CA PHE A 245 2.92 0.61 23.01
C PHE A 245 3.63 -0.72 22.78
N VAL A 246 2.95 -1.85 23.05
CA VAL A 246 3.51 -3.19 22.81
C VAL A 246 3.84 -3.38 21.33
N ALA A 247 2.98 -2.95 20.42
CA ALA A 247 3.26 -3.03 18.99
C ALA A 247 4.52 -2.24 18.60
N ALA A 248 4.67 -1.00 19.08
CA ALA A 248 5.86 -0.20 18.81
C ALA A 248 7.14 -0.85 19.36
N VAL A 249 7.10 -1.36 20.60
CA VAL A 249 8.22 -2.08 21.22
C VAL A 249 8.56 -3.36 20.46
N LEU A 250 7.57 -4.14 20.04
CA LEU A 250 7.79 -5.36 19.27
C LEU A 250 8.38 -5.05 17.90
N THR A 251 7.86 -4.05 17.17
CA THR A 251 8.43 -3.63 15.89
C THR A 251 9.89 -3.22 16.06
N LEU A 252 10.19 -2.31 17.01
CA LEU A 252 11.56 -1.86 17.26
C LEU A 252 12.48 -2.99 17.70
N GLY A 253 12.00 -3.85 18.61
CA GLY A 253 12.74 -4.99 19.12
C GLY A 253 13.09 -5.97 18.00
N ILE A 254 12.14 -6.28 17.12
CA ILE A 254 12.36 -7.18 15.98
C ILE A 254 13.36 -6.60 14.98
N TRP A 255 13.23 -5.31 14.65
CA TRP A 255 14.15 -4.63 13.73
C TRP A 255 15.57 -4.57 14.29
N THR A 256 15.69 -4.25 15.58
CA THR A 256 16.97 -4.14 16.29
C THR A 256 17.63 -5.51 16.46
N ALA A 257 16.86 -6.52 16.86
CA ALA A 257 17.34 -7.90 17.01
C ALA A 257 17.74 -8.51 15.66
N GLY A 258 17.17 -8.01 14.55
CA GLY A 258 17.48 -8.48 13.22
C GLY A 258 17.03 -9.92 12.99
N ILE A 259 15.73 -10.19 13.08
CA ILE A 259 15.16 -11.55 13.01
C ILE A 259 15.51 -12.31 11.71
N TRP A 260 15.88 -11.59 10.64
CA TRP A 260 16.32 -12.17 9.37
C TRP A 260 17.84 -12.19 9.20
N GLY A 261 18.62 -11.92 10.27
CA GLY A 261 20.08 -12.00 10.28
C GLY A 261 20.80 -10.64 10.26
N ARG A 262 20.09 -9.55 10.00
CA ARG A 262 20.64 -8.18 10.01
C ARG A 262 19.73 -7.25 10.80
N SER A 263 20.32 -6.45 11.69
CA SER A 263 19.63 -5.36 12.38
C SER A 263 19.33 -4.21 11.43
N ALA A 264 18.20 -3.55 11.61
CA ALA A 264 17.86 -2.33 10.90
C ALA A 264 17.44 -1.23 11.87
N SER A 265 17.73 0.01 11.49
CA SER A 265 17.32 1.22 12.19
C SER A 265 16.04 1.78 11.60
N LEU A 266 15.35 2.66 12.34
CA LEU A 266 14.24 3.44 11.78
C LEU A 266 14.69 4.39 10.66
N SER A 267 15.95 4.84 10.67
CA SER A 267 16.52 5.64 9.58
C SER A 267 16.60 4.88 8.25
N ASP A 268 16.78 3.54 8.27
CA ASP A 268 16.73 2.72 7.05
C ASP A 268 15.35 2.75 6.37
N ALA A 269 14.30 3.18 7.09
CA ALA A 269 12.95 3.37 6.55
C ALA A 269 12.68 4.82 6.09
N ALA A 270 13.49 5.78 6.52
CA ALA A 270 13.31 7.20 6.28
C ALA A 270 14.37 7.71 5.31
N LEU A 271 14.04 7.74 4.01
CA LEU A 271 14.89 8.25 2.95
C LEU A 271 14.40 9.63 2.52
N PRO A 272 14.88 10.73 3.16
CA PRO A 272 14.58 12.07 2.68
C PRO A 272 15.28 12.27 1.33
N PRO A 273 14.54 12.63 0.27
CA PRO A 273 15.19 12.96 -0.99
C PRO A 273 16.02 14.24 -0.81
N PRO A 274 17.13 14.42 -1.56
CA PRO A 274 18.01 15.57 -1.45
C PRO A 274 17.43 16.83 -2.13
N TYR A 275 16.15 17.10 -1.94
CA TYR A 275 15.42 18.22 -2.55
C TYR A 275 15.20 19.36 -1.56
N ASP A 276 14.98 20.55 -2.08
CA ASP A 276 14.73 21.75 -1.29
C ASP A 276 13.25 21.94 -0.89
N SER A 277 12.97 23.00 -0.12
CA SER A 277 11.62 23.34 0.30
C SER A 277 10.69 23.73 -0.85
N ALA A 278 11.22 24.31 -1.94
CA ALA A 278 10.42 24.77 -3.06
C ALA A 278 9.78 23.58 -3.79
N PHE A 279 10.56 22.52 -4.03
CA PHE A 279 10.06 21.26 -4.56
C PHE A 279 8.94 20.68 -3.69
N PHE A 280 9.12 20.64 -2.37
CA PHE A 280 8.10 20.08 -1.47
C PHE A 280 6.81 20.90 -1.43
N VAL A 281 6.89 22.22 -1.52
CA VAL A 281 5.71 23.11 -1.59
C VAL A 281 4.95 22.91 -2.91
N GLU A 282 5.65 22.75 -4.03
CA GLU A 282 5.02 22.48 -5.32
C GLU A 282 4.28 21.13 -5.30
N ARG A 283 4.92 20.08 -4.77
CA ARG A 283 4.28 18.77 -4.59
C ARG A 283 3.06 18.83 -3.67
N LEU A 284 3.14 19.61 -2.59
CA LEU A 284 2.00 19.86 -1.71
C LEU A 284 0.83 20.53 -2.45
N LYS A 285 1.08 21.56 -3.27
CA LYS A 285 0.04 22.22 -4.09
C LYS A 285 -0.63 21.23 -5.04
N ALA A 286 0.16 20.38 -5.71
CA ALA A 286 -0.37 19.36 -6.61
C ALA A 286 -1.28 18.36 -5.88
N TRP A 287 -0.91 17.93 -4.67
CA TRP A 287 -1.72 17.03 -3.86
C TRP A 287 -3.03 17.69 -3.40
N VAL A 288 -2.96 18.92 -2.89
CA VAL A 288 -4.16 19.67 -2.48
C VAL A 288 -5.10 19.90 -3.66
N ALA A 289 -4.57 20.22 -4.84
CA ALA A 289 -5.37 20.38 -6.06
C ALA A 289 -6.07 19.06 -6.46
N ALA A 290 -5.36 17.93 -6.41
CA ALA A 290 -5.92 16.61 -6.75
C ALA A 290 -7.07 16.18 -5.82
N MET A 291 -7.06 16.62 -4.56
CA MET A 291 -8.15 16.38 -3.60
C MET A 291 -9.43 17.16 -3.92
N ASN A 292 -9.41 18.10 -4.87
CA ASN A 292 -10.51 18.98 -5.25
C ASN A 292 -11.25 19.62 -4.05
N PRO A 293 -10.62 20.59 -3.36
CA PRO A 293 -11.17 21.19 -2.14
C PRO A 293 -12.50 21.91 -2.36
N LEU A 294 -12.80 22.37 -3.58
CA LEU A 294 -14.06 23.04 -3.90
C LEU A 294 -15.25 22.07 -3.80
N LEU A 295 -15.07 20.82 -4.22
CA LEU A 295 -16.10 19.80 -4.13
C LEU A 295 -16.07 19.07 -2.78
N ASN A 296 -14.89 18.66 -2.34
CA ASN A 296 -14.74 17.79 -1.17
C ASN A 296 -14.62 18.58 0.15
N GLY A 297 -14.23 19.86 0.12
CA GLY A 297 -14.14 20.72 1.29
C GLY A 297 -15.49 20.93 2.00
N PRO A 298 -16.58 21.27 1.28
CA PRO A 298 -17.91 21.35 1.88
C PRO A 298 -18.35 20.04 2.54
N LEU A 299 -18.15 18.89 1.89
CA LEU A 299 -18.46 17.58 2.45
C LEU A 299 -17.64 17.30 3.72
N PHE A 300 -16.33 17.57 3.68
CA PHE A 300 -15.46 17.46 4.84
C PHE A 300 -15.97 18.30 6.03
N LEU A 301 -16.32 19.57 5.79
CA LEU A 301 -16.86 20.45 6.82
C LEU A 301 -18.18 19.95 7.40
N ILE A 302 -19.10 19.48 6.54
CA ILE A 302 -20.37 18.88 6.97
C ILE A 302 -20.12 17.63 7.83
N GLY A 303 -19.16 16.78 7.45
CA GLY A 303 -18.75 15.62 8.22
C GLY A 303 -18.22 16.01 9.61
N VAL A 304 -17.32 16.99 9.68
CA VAL A 304 -16.76 17.50 10.95
C VAL A 304 -17.86 18.09 11.83
N VAL A 305 -18.65 19.02 11.31
CA VAL A 305 -19.71 19.71 12.07
C VAL A 305 -20.77 18.72 12.53
N GLY A 306 -21.21 17.82 11.64
CA GLY A 306 -22.21 16.80 11.96
C GLY A 306 -21.75 15.87 13.08
N LEU A 307 -20.50 15.39 13.04
CA LEU A 307 -19.95 14.57 14.12
C LEU A 307 -19.83 15.32 15.45
N VAL A 308 -19.40 16.59 15.43
CA VAL A 308 -19.30 17.41 16.66
C VAL A 308 -20.68 17.63 17.28
N VAL A 309 -21.68 17.96 16.46
CA VAL A 309 -23.08 18.17 16.92
C VAL A 309 -23.64 16.86 17.49
N MET A 310 -23.44 15.73 16.81
CA MET A 310 -23.88 14.42 17.31
C MET A 310 -23.17 14.02 18.61
N ALA A 311 -21.86 14.22 18.70
CA ALA A 311 -21.08 13.88 19.89
C ALA A 311 -21.54 14.67 21.12
N ARG A 312 -21.88 15.96 20.94
CA ARG A 312 -22.43 16.82 22.00
C ARG A 312 -23.82 16.36 22.46
N ARG A 313 -24.66 15.88 21.54
CA ARG A 313 -26.04 15.44 21.84
C ARG A 313 -26.13 14.04 22.44
N ALA A 314 -25.27 13.11 22.02
CA ALA A 314 -25.44 11.68 22.31
C ALA A 314 -24.55 11.13 23.43
N ALA A 315 -23.64 11.92 24.00
CA ALA A 315 -22.58 11.45 24.94
C ALA A 315 -21.76 10.23 24.42
N LYS A 316 -21.81 9.96 23.10
CA LYS A 316 -21.11 8.88 22.40
C LYS A 316 -20.05 9.49 21.48
N GLY A 317 -18.89 9.80 22.07
CA GLY A 317 -17.83 10.59 21.44
C GLY A 317 -16.76 9.81 20.65
N ASP A 318 -16.81 8.48 20.56
CA ASP A 318 -15.68 7.73 20.01
C ASP A 318 -15.48 7.91 18.50
N LEU A 319 -16.52 7.83 17.66
CA LEU A 319 -16.41 8.09 16.22
C LEU A 319 -15.89 9.51 15.97
N ALA A 320 -16.52 10.50 16.59
CA ALA A 320 -16.13 11.90 16.45
C ALA A 320 -14.69 12.14 16.90
N ARG A 321 -14.30 11.60 18.06
CA ARG A 321 -12.94 11.74 18.60
C ARG A 321 -11.91 11.04 17.72
N ILE A 322 -12.16 9.81 17.30
CA ILE A 322 -11.23 9.04 16.47
C ILE A 322 -11.04 9.76 15.14
N SER A 323 -12.12 10.09 14.43
CA SER A 323 -12.05 10.79 13.16
C SER A 323 -11.38 12.15 13.31
N ILE A 324 -11.83 13.02 14.21
CA ILE A 324 -11.32 14.39 14.30
C ILE A 324 -9.86 14.43 14.79
N VAL A 325 -9.51 13.68 15.83
CA VAL A 325 -8.13 13.70 16.36
C VAL A 325 -7.16 13.08 15.36
N TRP A 326 -7.59 12.12 14.54
CA TRP A 326 -6.77 11.56 13.47
C TRP A 326 -6.57 12.49 12.27
N LEU A 327 -7.04 13.74 12.33
CA LEU A 327 -6.57 14.82 11.45
C LEU A 327 -5.26 15.45 11.94
N ALA A 328 -4.88 15.27 13.21
CA ALA A 328 -3.68 15.89 13.80
C ALA A 328 -2.39 15.69 12.97
N PRO A 329 -2.16 14.53 12.31
CA PRO A 329 -1.00 14.38 11.43
C PRO A 329 -0.91 15.45 10.33
N LEU A 330 -2.03 15.97 9.82
CA LEU A 330 -2.03 17.00 8.78
C LEU A 330 -1.39 18.31 9.23
N ALA A 331 -1.24 18.56 10.53
CA ALA A 331 -0.47 19.71 11.02
C ALA A 331 1.00 19.67 10.56
N GLY A 332 1.56 18.47 10.34
CA GLY A 332 2.91 18.29 9.83
C GLY A 332 3.12 18.81 8.41
N VAL A 333 2.04 19.05 7.67
CA VAL A 333 2.07 19.71 6.34
C VAL A 333 2.59 21.15 6.44
N PHE A 334 2.40 21.82 7.58
CA PHE A 334 2.81 23.20 7.81
C PHE A 334 4.27 23.37 8.24
N GLY A 335 5.08 22.30 8.26
CA GLY A 335 6.47 22.40 8.70
C GLY A 335 7.34 23.36 7.86
N PHE A 336 6.90 23.72 6.65
CA PHE A 336 7.52 24.78 5.85
C PHE A 336 7.45 26.16 6.54
N LEU A 337 6.40 26.43 7.32
CA LEU A 337 6.28 27.67 8.11
C LEU A 337 7.33 27.76 9.22
N ALA A 338 7.88 26.62 9.64
CA ALA A 338 8.94 26.53 10.63
C ALA A 338 10.35 26.44 10.02
N GLY A 339 10.49 26.62 8.69
CA GLY A 339 11.79 26.58 8.01
C GLY A 339 12.48 25.21 8.02
N LEU A 340 11.73 24.13 8.28
CA LEU A 340 12.29 22.78 8.26
C LEU A 340 12.65 22.41 6.79
N THR A 341 13.20 21.23 6.52
CA THR A 341 13.31 20.72 5.13
C THR A 341 13.07 19.22 5.14
N TYR A 342 11.82 18.81 4.92
CA TYR A 342 11.39 17.41 4.83
C TYR A 342 10.14 17.32 3.94
N PRO A 343 9.73 16.11 3.48
CA PRO A 343 8.60 15.98 2.56
C PRO A 343 7.24 16.18 3.26
N TYR A 344 6.89 17.43 3.62
CA TYR A 344 5.66 17.80 4.35
C TYR A 344 4.39 17.24 3.75
N TYR A 345 4.34 17.22 2.42
CA TYR A 345 3.19 16.73 1.67
C TYR A 345 2.83 15.30 2.08
N ARG A 346 3.81 14.45 2.44
CA ARG A 346 3.59 13.06 2.88
C ARG A 346 2.73 12.94 4.14
N PHE A 347 2.58 13.98 4.96
CA PHE A 347 1.65 13.90 6.10
C PHE A 347 0.19 13.62 5.66
N PHE A 348 -0.20 13.96 4.42
CA PHE A 348 -1.50 13.59 3.86
C PHE A 348 -1.70 12.07 3.69
N ASN A 349 -0.64 11.28 3.47
CA ASN A 349 -0.73 9.82 3.33
C ASN A 349 -0.48 9.06 4.63
N THR A 350 -0.49 9.75 5.77
CA THR A 350 -0.39 9.14 7.11
C THR A 350 -1.73 9.01 7.83
N THR A 351 -2.83 9.47 7.21
CA THR A 351 -4.17 9.42 7.77
C THR A 351 -5.25 9.22 6.70
N LEU A 352 -6.31 8.49 7.05
CA LEU A 352 -7.54 8.38 6.26
C LEU A 352 -8.67 9.27 6.81
N SER A 353 -8.40 10.06 7.85
CA SER A 353 -9.46 10.80 8.53
C SER A 353 -10.20 11.77 7.60
N TRP A 354 -9.48 12.50 6.76
CA TRP A 354 -10.11 13.48 5.88
C TRP A 354 -11.01 12.82 4.83
N VAL A 355 -10.59 11.69 4.22
CA VAL A 355 -11.44 10.94 3.28
C VAL A 355 -12.65 10.34 4.00
N LEU A 356 -12.46 9.82 5.21
CA LEU A 356 -13.56 9.32 6.04
C LEU A 356 -14.57 10.43 6.34
N LEU A 357 -14.11 11.64 6.68
CA LEU A 357 -14.96 12.78 6.98
C LEU A 357 -15.72 13.28 5.74
N VAL A 358 -15.10 13.25 4.55
CA VAL A 358 -15.82 13.50 3.28
C VAL A 358 -16.94 12.46 3.09
N GLY A 359 -16.65 11.18 3.31
CA GLY A 359 -17.66 10.12 3.23
C GLY A 359 -18.79 10.27 4.24
N ILE A 360 -18.48 10.67 5.48
CA ILE A 360 -19.48 10.94 6.52
C ILE A 360 -20.32 12.17 6.17
N GLY A 361 -19.72 13.22 5.61
CA GLY A 361 -20.43 14.39 5.12
C GLY A 361 -21.40 14.06 3.98
N ALA A 362 -20.95 13.26 3.02
CA ALA A 362 -21.79 12.73 1.95
C ALA A 362 -22.96 11.90 2.50
N TYR A 363 -22.72 11.07 3.53
CA TYR A 363 -23.78 10.35 4.23
C TYR A 363 -24.80 11.30 4.87
N PHE A 364 -24.37 12.34 5.59
CA PHE A 364 -25.30 13.29 6.21
C PHE A 364 -26.16 14.01 5.19
N ILE A 365 -25.61 14.41 4.04
CA ILE A 365 -26.40 15.04 2.96
C ILE A 365 -27.41 14.04 2.39
N ALA A 366 -26.95 12.82 2.06
CA ALA A 366 -27.82 11.80 1.47
C ALA A 366 -28.97 11.45 2.43
N ARG A 367 -28.66 11.26 3.72
CA ARG A 367 -29.66 10.91 4.74
C ARG A 367 -30.64 12.04 4.97
N ALA A 368 -30.16 13.28 5.15
CA ALA A 368 -31.03 14.44 5.33
C ALA A 368 -31.95 14.67 4.11
N GLY A 369 -31.44 14.45 2.90
CA GLY A 369 -32.24 14.50 1.68
C GLY A 369 -33.35 13.45 1.69
N LEU A 370 -33.02 12.18 1.97
CA LEU A 370 -33.99 11.10 2.03
C LEU A 370 -35.07 11.33 3.10
N ASP A 371 -34.67 11.76 4.31
CA ASP A 371 -35.61 12.03 5.40
C ASP A 371 -36.54 13.22 5.07
N ALA A 372 -36.07 14.24 4.34
CA ALA A 372 -36.93 15.33 3.84
C ALA A 372 -37.93 14.86 2.77
N GLY A 373 -37.60 13.79 2.03
CA GLY A 373 -38.43 13.14 1.02
C GLY A 373 -39.76 12.61 1.54
N ASP A 374 -39.81 12.25 2.82
CA ASP A 374 -40.99 11.68 3.47
C ASP A 374 -42.09 12.75 3.72
N GLY A 375 -41.77 14.04 3.57
CA GLY A 375 -42.69 15.17 3.80
C GLY A 375 -43.59 15.60 2.63
N GLY A 376 -43.55 14.92 1.46
CA GLY A 376 -44.40 15.23 0.29
C GLY A 376 -43.66 15.77 -0.94
N GLY A 377 -44.37 16.38 -1.90
CA GLY A 377 -43.89 16.68 -3.27
C GLY A 377 -42.57 17.47 -3.37
N VAL A 378 -42.45 18.59 -2.66
CA VAL A 378 -41.20 19.38 -2.62
C VAL A 378 -40.09 18.64 -1.87
N GLY A 379 -40.43 17.91 -0.81
CA GLY A 379 -39.50 17.07 -0.07
C GLY A 379 -38.87 15.99 -0.95
N ARG A 380 -39.66 15.34 -1.82
CA ARG A 380 -39.17 14.36 -2.79
C ARG A 380 -38.19 14.96 -3.80
N LEU A 381 -38.41 16.19 -4.26
CA LEU A 381 -37.48 16.89 -5.14
C LEU A 381 -36.14 17.17 -4.43
N VAL A 382 -36.19 17.60 -3.16
CA VAL A 382 -35.00 17.81 -2.32
C VAL A 382 -34.26 16.50 -2.08
N ALA A 383 -34.98 15.40 -1.83
CA ALA A 383 -34.39 14.07 -1.66
C ALA A 383 -33.64 13.61 -2.91
N VAL A 384 -34.28 13.70 -4.07
CA VAL A 384 -33.68 13.35 -5.36
C VAL A 384 -32.47 14.24 -5.64
N ALA A 385 -32.57 15.56 -5.43
CA ALA A 385 -31.49 16.49 -5.66
C ALA A 385 -30.28 16.22 -4.73
N GLY A 386 -30.51 15.95 -3.44
CA GLY A 386 -29.45 15.66 -2.48
C GLY A 386 -28.70 14.36 -2.79
N VAL A 387 -29.43 13.28 -3.10
CA VAL A 387 -28.82 12.01 -3.50
C VAL A 387 -28.10 12.14 -4.84
N ALA A 388 -28.72 12.79 -5.84
CA ALA A 388 -28.10 13.02 -7.14
C ALA A 388 -26.82 13.84 -7.03
N LEU A 389 -26.79 14.88 -6.17
CA LEU A 389 -25.60 15.67 -5.91
C LEU A 389 -24.47 14.82 -5.32
N VAL A 390 -24.76 13.99 -4.31
CA VAL A 390 -23.77 13.08 -3.71
C VAL A 390 -23.22 12.10 -4.75
N LEU A 391 -24.10 11.48 -5.54
CA LEU A 391 -23.68 10.57 -6.62
C LEU A 391 -22.84 11.29 -7.68
N ALA A 392 -23.20 12.52 -8.06
CA ALA A 392 -22.44 13.32 -9.01
C ALA A 392 -21.03 13.65 -8.50
N VAL A 393 -20.89 14.02 -7.22
CA VAL A 393 -19.56 14.27 -6.61
C VAL A 393 -18.72 13.00 -6.57
N ILE A 394 -19.30 11.86 -6.18
CA ILE A 394 -18.61 10.57 -6.17
C ILE A 394 -18.15 10.18 -7.59
N ALA A 395 -19.05 10.27 -8.58
CA ALA A 395 -18.75 9.97 -9.96
C ALA A 395 -17.66 10.90 -10.53
N TYR A 396 -17.72 12.19 -10.21
CA TYR A 396 -16.68 13.15 -10.58
C TYR A 396 -15.34 12.78 -9.96
N ASN A 397 -15.29 12.44 -8.66
CA ASN A 397 -14.06 12.03 -8.00
C ASN A 397 -13.46 10.76 -8.62
N PHE A 398 -14.29 9.76 -8.99
CA PHE A 398 -13.80 8.59 -9.75
C PHE A 398 -13.20 8.99 -11.09
N LYS A 399 -13.91 9.81 -11.87
CA LYS A 399 -13.43 10.31 -13.16
C LYS A 399 -12.08 11.01 -13.01
N THR A 400 -12.00 11.99 -12.10
CA THR A 400 -10.76 12.73 -11.83
C THR A 400 -9.65 11.80 -11.34
N GLY A 401 -9.96 10.85 -10.45
CA GLY A 401 -8.99 9.86 -9.97
C GLY A 401 -8.39 9.05 -11.12
N PHE A 402 -9.24 8.47 -11.98
CA PHE A 402 -8.78 7.71 -13.14
C PHE A 402 -7.96 8.55 -14.13
N ASP A 403 -8.36 9.80 -14.37
CA ASP A 403 -7.67 10.72 -15.27
C ASP A 403 -6.28 11.11 -14.71
N VAL A 404 -6.22 11.53 -13.44
CA VAL A 404 -5.00 12.03 -12.79
C VAL A 404 -3.99 10.91 -12.53
N SER A 405 -4.46 9.72 -12.14
CA SER A 405 -3.55 8.59 -11.90
C SER A 405 -3.10 7.90 -13.19
N GLY A 406 -3.65 8.28 -14.35
CA GLY A 406 -3.46 7.55 -15.59
C GLY A 406 -3.99 6.12 -15.52
N TRP A 407 -5.01 5.86 -14.69
CA TRP A 407 -5.46 4.49 -14.39
C TRP A 407 -5.86 3.71 -15.64
N ASN A 408 -6.44 4.42 -16.62
CA ASN A 408 -6.94 3.88 -17.87
C ASN A 408 -6.01 4.15 -19.08
N LYS A 409 -4.88 4.85 -18.90
CA LYS A 409 -3.87 5.09 -19.95
C LYS A 409 -2.88 3.91 -20.11
N PRO A 410 -2.86 3.17 -21.23
CA PRO A 410 -1.97 2.02 -21.41
C PRO A 410 -0.48 2.31 -21.13
N GLU A 411 -0.02 3.49 -21.55
CA GLU A 411 1.33 4.02 -21.36
C GLU A 411 1.64 4.45 -19.91
N GLY A 412 0.63 4.52 -19.03
CA GLY A 412 0.76 5.01 -17.65
C GLY A 412 1.37 4.01 -16.66
N GLY A 413 1.71 2.80 -17.10
CA GLY A 413 2.33 1.76 -16.28
C GLY A 413 3.73 2.12 -15.77
N TRP A 414 4.21 1.42 -14.74
CA TRP A 414 5.63 1.54 -14.37
C TRP A 414 6.59 0.90 -15.37
N LEU A 415 6.09 -0.03 -16.17
CA LEU A 415 6.82 -0.77 -17.19
C LEU A 415 6.04 -0.70 -18.50
N SER A 416 6.60 -0.05 -19.50
CA SER A 416 6.03 0.03 -20.86
C SER A 416 6.19 -1.32 -21.59
N ALA A 417 5.48 -1.50 -22.70
CA ALA A 417 5.59 -2.71 -23.51
C ALA A 417 7.01 -2.88 -24.12
N VAL A 418 7.63 -1.76 -24.51
CA VAL A 418 8.99 -1.74 -25.07
C VAL A 418 9.99 -2.06 -23.96
N GLU A 419 9.93 -1.35 -22.82
CA GLU A 419 10.77 -1.60 -21.64
C GLU A 419 10.66 -3.06 -21.18
N ARG A 420 9.44 -3.63 -21.21
CA ARG A 420 9.23 -5.02 -20.85
C ARG A 420 9.92 -5.98 -21.81
N THR A 421 9.75 -5.75 -23.11
CA THR A 421 10.35 -6.61 -24.15
C THR A 421 11.88 -6.59 -24.05
N ASP A 422 12.44 -5.39 -23.90
CA ASP A 422 13.86 -5.15 -23.65
C ASP A 422 14.34 -5.94 -22.42
N LEU A 423 13.76 -5.66 -21.25
CA LEU A 423 14.21 -6.29 -20.01
C LEU A 423 13.97 -7.80 -19.97
N ASP A 424 12.94 -8.31 -20.66
CA ASP A 424 12.74 -9.75 -20.81
C ASP A 424 13.83 -10.37 -21.71
N ALA A 425 14.28 -9.70 -22.77
CA ALA A 425 15.40 -10.14 -23.60
C ALA A 425 16.72 -10.15 -22.82
N LEU A 426 17.01 -9.09 -22.06
CA LEU A 426 18.16 -9.03 -21.15
C LEU A 426 18.12 -10.20 -20.15
N ARG A 427 16.96 -10.39 -19.49
CA ARG A 427 16.80 -11.46 -18.50
C ARG A 427 17.07 -12.83 -19.11
N GLN A 428 16.57 -13.11 -20.31
CA GLN A 428 16.79 -14.39 -20.99
C GLN A 428 18.28 -14.62 -21.29
N ALA A 429 18.98 -13.60 -21.78
CA ALA A 429 20.41 -13.67 -22.03
C ALA A 429 21.21 -13.91 -20.73
N LEU A 430 20.88 -13.21 -19.65
CA LEU A 430 21.51 -13.42 -18.33
C LEU A 430 21.22 -14.81 -17.76
N VAL A 431 20.01 -15.36 -17.97
CA VAL A 431 19.66 -16.72 -17.56
C VAL A 431 20.52 -17.77 -18.24
N ALA A 432 20.85 -17.56 -19.52
CA ALA A 432 21.66 -18.45 -20.34
C ALA A 432 23.17 -18.25 -20.18
N GLY A 433 23.59 -17.11 -19.62
CA GLY A 433 24.98 -16.76 -19.35
C GLY A 433 25.44 -17.09 -17.93
N ASP A 434 26.59 -16.53 -17.59
CA ASP A 434 27.14 -16.60 -16.23
C ASP A 434 26.40 -15.65 -15.30
N ARG A 435 25.92 -16.19 -14.17
CA ARG A 435 25.12 -15.48 -13.17
C ARG A 435 25.94 -14.86 -12.05
N ASP A 436 27.24 -15.13 -12.00
CA ASP A 436 28.14 -14.58 -10.99
C ASP A 436 28.70 -13.19 -11.40
N ARG A 437 28.49 -12.81 -12.67
CA ARG A 437 28.89 -11.50 -13.20
C ARG A 437 27.96 -10.38 -12.74
N PRO A 438 28.50 -9.26 -12.23
CA PRO A 438 27.70 -8.10 -11.85
C PRO A 438 27.16 -7.40 -13.10
N VAL A 439 25.95 -6.82 -12.99
CA VAL A 439 25.31 -6.10 -14.10
C VAL A 439 25.23 -4.62 -13.76
N VAL A 440 25.83 -3.77 -14.59
CA VAL A 440 25.82 -2.31 -14.40
C VAL A 440 24.95 -1.66 -15.48
N PHE A 441 23.85 -1.05 -15.08
CA PHE A 441 23.02 -0.25 -15.99
C PHE A 441 23.58 1.18 -16.07
N VAL A 442 24.01 1.57 -17.27
CA VAL A 442 24.40 2.95 -17.57
C VAL A 442 23.16 3.72 -18.00
N ILE A 443 22.83 4.75 -17.23
CA ILE A 443 21.63 5.57 -17.40
C ILE A 443 22.01 7.04 -17.55
N ASP A 444 21.23 7.78 -18.31
CA ASP A 444 21.41 9.22 -18.50
C ASP A 444 20.06 9.90 -18.76
N ASP A 445 19.94 11.14 -18.32
CA ASP A 445 18.73 11.96 -18.46
C ASP A 445 19.12 13.44 -18.38
N GLU A 446 18.21 14.34 -18.74
CA GLU A 446 18.48 15.78 -18.65
C GLU A 446 18.78 16.19 -17.19
N PRO A 447 19.76 17.09 -16.97
CA PRO A 447 20.03 17.65 -15.66
C PRO A 447 18.77 18.29 -15.08
N SER A 448 18.34 17.81 -13.92
CA SER A 448 17.09 18.23 -13.30
C SER A 448 17.19 18.10 -11.78
N PRO A 449 16.55 19.02 -11.01
CA PRO A 449 16.42 18.87 -9.57
C PRO A 449 15.78 17.53 -9.14
N GLN A 450 15.08 16.84 -10.04
CA GLN A 450 14.40 15.56 -9.77
C GLN A 450 15.22 14.32 -10.18
N ILE A 451 16.46 14.50 -10.64
CA ILE A 451 17.28 13.42 -11.21
C ILE A 451 17.44 12.23 -10.25
N TRP A 452 17.59 12.48 -8.94
CA TRP A 452 17.64 11.42 -7.93
C TRP A 452 16.40 10.51 -7.96
N GLY A 453 15.22 11.09 -8.16
CA GLY A 453 13.96 10.36 -8.26
C GLY A 453 13.87 9.53 -9.55
N HIS A 454 14.35 10.07 -10.68
CA HIS A 454 14.42 9.35 -11.95
C HIS A 454 15.40 8.18 -11.85
N THR A 455 16.60 8.42 -11.33
CA THR A 455 17.61 7.37 -11.05
C THR A 455 17.04 6.26 -10.17
N LYS A 456 16.38 6.61 -9.07
CA LYS A 456 15.76 5.62 -8.19
C LYS A 456 14.69 4.80 -8.93
N LEU A 457 13.91 5.44 -9.79
CA LEU A 457 12.91 4.75 -10.59
C LEU A 457 13.58 3.79 -11.58
N SER A 458 14.53 4.25 -12.38
CA SER A 458 15.27 3.41 -13.33
C SER A 458 15.92 2.21 -12.62
N GLY A 459 16.46 2.40 -11.42
CA GLY A 459 17.00 1.30 -10.61
C GLY A 459 15.98 0.28 -10.09
N ASN A 460 14.76 0.71 -9.82
CA ASN A 460 13.70 -0.24 -9.47
C ASN A 460 13.19 -0.99 -10.69
N THR A 461 13.08 -0.31 -11.83
CA THR A 461 12.62 -0.90 -13.09
C THR A 461 13.68 -1.84 -13.67
N SER A 462 14.95 -1.47 -13.69
CA SER A 462 16.04 -2.28 -14.27
C SER A 462 16.23 -3.63 -13.56
N ARG A 463 15.94 -3.71 -12.26
CA ARG A 463 15.94 -4.98 -11.50
C ARG A 463 14.91 -5.98 -11.99
N TYR A 464 13.87 -5.54 -12.71
CA TYR A 464 13.04 -6.48 -13.44
C TYR A 464 13.86 -7.24 -14.49
N GLY A 465 14.81 -6.63 -15.21
CA GLY A 465 15.64 -7.33 -16.19
C GLY A 465 16.60 -8.38 -15.61
N LEU A 466 16.75 -8.47 -14.28
CA LEU A 466 17.66 -9.42 -13.65
C LEU A 466 16.95 -10.75 -13.33
N PRO A 467 17.63 -11.89 -13.49
CA PRO A 467 17.07 -13.18 -13.14
C PRO A 467 17.02 -13.40 -11.62
N PRO A 468 16.17 -14.33 -11.14
CA PRO A 468 16.16 -14.73 -9.74
C PRO A 468 17.55 -15.22 -9.28
N GLY A 469 18.01 -14.75 -8.13
CA GLY A 469 19.34 -15.03 -7.58
C GLY A 469 20.48 -14.10 -8.05
N GLN A 470 20.20 -13.13 -8.93
CA GLN A 470 21.18 -12.13 -9.40
C GLN A 470 20.71 -10.68 -9.14
N ILE A 471 19.56 -10.49 -8.48
CA ILE A 471 18.96 -9.14 -8.29
C ILE A 471 19.86 -8.26 -7.40
N ASP A 472 20.59 -8.87 -6.47
CA ASP A 472 21.54 -8.18 -5.58
C ASP A 472 22.87 -7.81 -6.28
N GLN A 473 23.11 -8.29 -7.50
CA GLN A 473 24.27 -7.96 -8.33
C GLN A 473 23.99 -6.88 -9.39
N GLY A 474 22.82 -6.23 -9.30
CA GLY A 474 22.43 -5.11 -10.16
C GLY A 474 22.86 -3.75 -9.62
N TYR A 475 23.69 -3.04 -10.38
CA TYR A 475 24.21 -1.71 -10.06
C TYR A 475 23.77 -0.66 -11.09
N LEU A 476 23.85 0.61 -10.72
CA LEU A 476 23.57 1.73 -11.61
C LEU A 476 24.79 2.63 -11.74
N TYR A 477 24.92 3.27 -12.89
CA TYR A 477 25.76 4.43 -13.09
C TYR A 477 24.96 5.53 -13.80
N LEU A 478 24.92 6.73 -13.22
CA LEU A 478 24.29 7.92 -13.81
C LEU A 478 25.36 8.77 -14.50
N GLY A 479 25.30 8.89 -15.83
CA GLY A 479 26.30 9.65 -16.57
C GLY A 479 26.48 9.23 -18.02
N SER A 480 27.42 9.90 -18.69
CA SER A 480 27.86 9.48 -20.01
C SER A 480 28.55 8.12 -19.95
N PHE A 481 28.26 7.30 -20.94
CA PHE A 481 28.82 5.97 -21.09
C PHE A 481 30.35 6.00 -21.26
N GLU A 482 30.87 7.01 -21.95
CA GLU A 482 32.32 7.24 -22.07
C GLU A 482 32.98 7.49 -20.71
N ASN A 483 32.36 8.29 -19.84
CA ASN A 483 32.90 8.52 -18.50
C ASN A 483 32.87 7.25 -17.64
N PHE A 484 31.84 6.39 -17.80
CA PHE A 484 31.81 5.09 -17.12
C PHE A 484 33.00 4.22 -17.54
N LEU A 485 33.25 4.08 -18.85
CA LEU A 485 34.39 3.32 -19.38
C LEU A 485 35.74 3.90 -18.95
N ALA A 486 35.82 5.23 -18.84
CA ALA A 486 37.00 5.94 -18.35
C ALA A 486 37.14 5.96 -16.81
N ASP A 487 36.25 5.25 -16.10
CA ASP A 487 36.19 5.18 -14.65
C ASP A 487 36.12 6.58 -13.98
N LYS A 488 35.21 7.42 -14.47
CA LYS A 488 35.00 8.81 -14.02
C LYS A 488 33.52 9.11 -13.79
N PRO A 489 33.19 9.99 -12.83
CA PRO A 489 31.83 10.51 -12.72
C PRO A 489 31.53 11.47 -13.88
N THR A 490 30.25 11.65 -14.19
CA THR A 490 29.78 12.68 -15.11
C THR A 490 29.37 13.92 -14.31
N THR A 491 29.81 15.09 -14.79
CA THR A 491 29.49 16.39 -14.20
C THR A 491 28.74 17.25 -15.21
N THR A 492 27.65 17.87 -14.78
CA THR A 492 26.74 18.66 -15.61
C THR A 492 26.55 20.09 -15.09
N GLY A 493 27.04 20.37 -13.87
CA GLY A 493 26.81 21.64 -13.18
C GLY A 493 25.52 21.67 -12.36
N ASP A 494 24.68 20.63 -12.45
CA ASP A 494 23.55 20.44 -11.52
C ASP A 494 24.03 19.80 -10.22
N ALA A 495 23.73 20.44 -9.09
CA ALA A 495 24.22 20.01 -7.79
C ALA A 495 23.73 18.62 -7.35
N THR A 496 22.54 18.19 -7.80
CA THR A 496 22.02 16.85 -7.48
C THR A 496 22.68 15.81 -8.37
N TYR A 497 22.79 16.08 -9.67
CA TYR A 497 23.45 15.21 -10.64
C TYR A 497 24.92 14.97 -10.25
N ASP A 498 25.67 16.06 -10.00
CA ASP A 498 27.09 16.04 -9.67
C ASP A 498 27.38 15.37 -8.31
N ARG A 499 26.35 15.23 -7.47
CA ARG A 499 26.40 14.46 -6.22
C ARG A 499 26.05 12.99 -6.42
N VAL A 500 25.07 12.68 -7.27
CA VAL A 500 24.55 11.32 -7.46
C VAL A 500 25.46 10.46 -8.34
N SER A 501 25.98 11.02 -9.45
CA SER A 501 26.88 10.32 -10.38
C SER A 501 28.10 9.67 -9.69
N PRO A 502 28.93 10.40 -8.91
CA PRO A 502 30.10 9.80 -8.26
C PRO A 502 29.74 8.75 -7.19
N ALA A 503 28.61 8.92 -6.50
CA ALA A 503 28.18 7.97 -5.47
C ALA A 503 27.74 6.63 -6.08
N LEU A 504 27.05 6.68 -7.23
CA LEU A 504 26.67 5.49 -7.99
C LEU A 504 27.87 4.77 -8.58
N LEU A 505 28.84 5.52 -9.13
CA LEU A 505 30.09 4.95 -9.62
C LEU A 505 30.85 4.21 -8.50
N ALA A 506 30.94 4.80 -7.32
CA ALA A 506 31.58 4.16 -6.17
C ALA A 506 30.85 2.87 -5.71
N ASP A 507 29.52 2.89 -5.69
CA ASP A 507 28.69 1.73 -5.35
C ASP A 507 28.86 0.58 -6.38
N ALA A 508 28.85 0.91 -7.67
CA ALA A 508 29.10 -0.06 -8.75
C ALA A 508 30.51 -0.66 -8.67
N ARG A 509 31.55 0.16 -8.48
CA ARG A 509 32.94 -0.32 -8.28
C ARG A 509 33.06 -1.28 -7.11
N GLU A 510 32.46 -0.93 -5.98
CA GLU A 510 32.49 -1.78 -4.79
C GLU A 510 31.72 -3.09 -5.03
N GLY A 511 30.64 -3.04 -5.80
CA GLY A 511 29.94 -4.22 -6.28
C GLY A 511 30.79 -5.16 -7.12
N ILE A 512 31.42 -4.61 -8.18
CA ILE A 512 32.29 -5.34 -9.09
C ILE A 512 33.49 -5.94 -8.36
N ARG A 513 34.13 -5.15 -7.49
CA ARG A 513 35.26 -5.62 -6.69
C ARG A 513 34.89 -6.76 -5.75
N ARG A 514 33.65 -6.79 -5.26
CA ARG A 514 33.15 -7.86 -4.37
C ARG A 514 32.78 -9.13 -5.12
N SER A 515 32.29 -9.05 -6.37
CA SER A 515 32.07 -10.26 -7.19
C SER A 515 33.41 -10.87 -7.61
N GLY A 516 34.43 -10.05 -7.89
CA GLY A 516 35.71 -10.52 -8.42
C GLY A 516 35.63 -10.91 -9.90
N GLU A 517 34.54 -10.55 -10.56
CA GLU A 517 34.21 -10.89 -11.95
C GLU A 517 34.01 -9.61 -12.77
N ASP A 518 34.31 -9.67 -14.07
CA ASP A 518 34.11 -8.55 -14.99
C ASP A 518 32.61 -8.26 -15.21
N PRO A 519 32.18 -6.99 -15.16
CA PRO A 519 30.78 -6.64 -15.29
C PRO A 519 30.24 -6.85 -16.70
N ILE A 520 28.93 -7.07 -16.77
CA ILE A 520 28.14 -6.83 -17.98
C ILE A 520 27.60 -5.41 -17.89
N VAL A 521 27.93 -4.58 -18.86
CA VAL A 521 27.46 -3.19 -18.92
C VAL A 521 26.25 -3.12 -19.82
N VAL A 522 25.14 -2.61 -19.31
CA VAL A 522 23.89 -2.50 -20.07
C VAL A 522 23.61 -1.04 -20.40
N VAL A 523 23.50 -0.75 -21.69
CA VAL A 523 23.05 0.54 -22.23
C VAL A 523 21.71 0.29 -22.92
N ALA A 524 20.61 0.73 -22.29
CA ALA A 524 19.27 0.52 -22.80
C ALA A 524 18.59 1.85 -23.13
N ASP A 525 17.89 1.91 -24.27
CA ASP A 525 17.14 3.09 -24.71
C ASP A 525 16.15 3.58 -23.65
N ALA A 526 15.43 2.64 -23.04
CA ALA A 526 14.52 2.87 -21.92
C ALA A 526 15.09 3.67 -20.73
N PHE A 527 16.39 3.60 -20.49
CA PHE A 527 17.06 4.28 -19.38
C PHE A 527 17.98 5.43 -19.84
N ASN A 528 17.98 5.74 -21.12
CA ASN A 528 18.72 6.84 -21.71
C ASN A 528 17.80 7.68 -22.63
N PRO A 529 16.62 8.14 -22.14
CA PRO A 529 15.65 8.88 -22.96
C PRO A 529 16.18 10.24 -23.43
N ALA A 530 17.23 10.74 -22.79
CA ALA A 530 17.90 11.98 -23.11
C ALA A 530 19.40 11.91 -22.76
N GLY A 531 20.09 13.03 -22.89
CA GLY A 531 21.50 13.13 -22.54
C GLY A 531 22.45 12.61 -23.63
N THR A 532 23.67 12.31 -23.21
CA THR A 532 24.79 11.98 -24.12
C THR A 532 24.69 10.57 -24.68
N ASN A 533 24.02 9.67 -23.97
CA ASN A 533 23.89 8.28 -24.35
C ASN A 533 22.73 8.01 -25.32
N ALA A 534 21.77 8.92 -25.46
CA ALA A 534 20.51 8.68 -26.16
C ALA A 534 20.70 8.08 -27.56
N LYS A 535 21.59 8.66 -28.38
CA LYS A 535 21.86 8.17 -29.74
C LYS A 535 22.55 6.81 -29.78
N VAL A 536 23.37 6.50 -28.78
CA VAL A 536 24.03 5.19 -28.67
C VAL A 536 23.01 4.15 -28.22
N ALA A 537 22.16 4.49 -27.25
CA ALA A 537 21.14 3.61 -26.70
C ALA A 537 20.04 3.29 -27.73
N SER A 538 19.65 4.25 -28.57
CA SER A 538 18.69 4.05 -29.67
C SER A 538 19.30 3.41 -30.93
N GLY A 539 20.61 3.18 -30.96
CA GLY A 539 21.31 2.63 -32.12
C GLY A 539 21.52 3.61 -33.29
N GLU A 540 21.18 4.90 -33.13
CA GLU A 540 21.44 5.95 -34.12
C GLU A 540 22.94 6.28 -34.29
N ALA A 541 23.73 6.04 -33.24
CA ALA A 541 25.17 6.26 -33.23
C ALA A 541 25.91 5.03 -32.73
N LYS A 542 27.13 4.82 -33.25
CA LYS A 542 28.03 3.82 -32.72
C LYS A 542 28.51 4.26 -31.33
N GLY A 543 28.50 3.33 -30.36
CA GLY A 543 29.08 3.55 -29.04
C GLY A 543 30.60 3.84 -29.09
N PRO A 544 31.15 4.39 -27.99
CA PRO A 544 32.60 4.55 -27.82
C PRO A 544 33.33 3.20 -27.88
N ASP A 545 34.65 3.24 -28.05
CA ASP A 545 35.48 2.03 -27.95
C ASP A 545 35.36 1.43 -26.55
N THR A 546 34.92 0.17 -26.47
CA THR A 546 34.63 -0.52 -25.22
C THR A 546 35.83 -1.30 -24.69
N GLY A 547 36.91 -1.41 -25.48
CA GLY A 547 38.04 -2.28 -25.18
C GLY A 547 37.56 -3.70 -24.88
N ASP A 548 38.05 -4.28 -23.78
CA ASP A 548 37.66 -5.63 -23.32
C ASP A 548 36.35 -5.66 -22.51
N THR A 549 35.68 -4.51 -22.31
CA THR A 549 34.44 -4.43 -21.53
C THR A 549 33.28 -5.07 -22.29
N ASP A 550 32.54 -5.97 -21.65
CA ASP A 550 31.37 -6.61 -22.23
C ASP A 550 30.15 -5.69 -22.12
N VAL A 551 29.79 -5.03 -23.23
CA VAL A 551 28.72 -4.05 -23.29
C VAL A 551 27.58 -4.58 -24.13
N TRP A 552 26.39 -4.56 -23.55
CA TRP A 552 25.14 -5.01 -24.15
C TRP A 552 24.24 -3.81 -24.39
N TYR A 553 23.84 -3.62 -25.64
CA TYR A 553 22.91 -2.58 -26.06
C TYR A 553 21.51 -3.18 -26.22
N LEU A 554 20.53 -2.53 -25.59
CA LEU A 554 19.13 -2.90 -25.66
C LEU A 554 18.29 -1.81 -26.31
N HIS A 555 17.62 -2.18 -27.39
CA HIS A 555 16.66 -1.32 -28.07
C HIS A 555 15.67 -2.19 -28.86
N ASP A 556 14.37 -1.87 -28.76
CA ASP A 556 13.29 -2.53 -29.51
C ASP A 556 13.28 -4.07 -29.41
N GLY A 557 13.57 -4.60 -28.23
CA GLY A 557 13.64 -6.03 -27.94
C GLY A 557 14.87 -6.73 -28.53
N THR A 558 15.78 -5.97 -29.14
CA THR A 558 17.02 -6.49 -29.72
C THR A 558 18.17 -6.31 -28.74
N LEU A 559 18.93 -7.38 -28.58
CA LEU A 559 20.14 -7.42 -27.78
C LEU A 559 21.35 -7.51 -28.73
N SER A 560 22.19 -6.48 -28.71
CA SER A 560 23.47 -6.49 -29.42
C SER A 560 24.62 -6.30 -28.44
N SER A 561 25.83 -6.73 -28.79
CA SER A 561 27.01 -6.55 -27.93
C SER A 561 28.23 -6.09 -28.71
N SER A 562 29.12 -5.37 -28.04
CA SER A 562 30.47 -5.04 -28.54
C SER A 562 31.57 -5.98 -28.02
N GLY A 563 31.25 -6.83 -27.04
CA GLY A 563 32.15 -7.79 -26.41
C GLY A 563 31.78 -9.24 -26.70
N SER A 564 31.45 -10.00 -25.65
CA SER A 564 31.06 -11.40 -25.80
C SER A 564 29.69 -11.48 -26.48
N LYS A 565 29.51 -12.41 -27.42
CA LYS A 565 28.18 -12.60 -28.03
C LYS A 565 27.24 -13.05 -26.92
N PRO A 566 26.08 -12.38 -26.70
CA PRO A 566 25.13 -12.82 -25.70
C PRO A 566 24.76 -14.27 -26.01
N PRO A 567 24.73 -15.15 -25.00
CA PRO A 567 24.38 -16.55 -25.23
C PRO A 567 23.03 -16.61 -25.93
N GLY A 568 23.01 -17.28 -27.09
CA GLY A 568 21.93 -17.16 -28.06
C GLY A 568 20.58 -17.59 -27.48
N GLY A 569 19.66 -16.64 -27.37
CA GLY A 569 18.22 -16.87 -27.34
C GLY A 569 17.60 -15.95 -28.36
N ALA A 570 16.94 -16.50 -29.38
CA ALA A 570 15.94 -15.72 -30.11
C ALA A 570 14.95 -15.16 -29.08
N PRO A 571 14.31 -14.00 -29.32
CA PRO A 571 13.22 -13.53 -28.47
C PRO A 571 12.07 -14.54 -28.56
N GLY A 572 12.16 -15.60 -27.77
CA GLY A 572 11.04 -16.46 -27.46
C GLY A 572 10.18 -15.68 -26.48
N GLU A 573 8.88 -15.63 -26.73
CA GLU A 573 7.93 -15.27 -25.68
C GLU A 573 8.37 -16.00 -24.42
N ALA A 574 8.73 -15.24 -23.39
CA ALA A 574 8.99 -15.80 -22.07
C ALA A 574 7.70 -16.49 -21.64
N THR A 575 7.59 -17.78 -21.95
CA THR A 575 6.52 -18.62 -21.46
C THR A 575 6.78 -18.71 -19.97
N ALA A 576 5.98 -17.96 -19.21
CA ALA A 576 5.96 -18.05 -17.77
C ALA A 576 5.96 -19.54 -17.38
N PRO A 577 6.78 -19.97 -16.41
CA PRO A 577 6.90 -21.38 -16.05
C PRO A 577 5.51 -21.99 -15.79
N GLY A 578 5.09 -22.90 -16.67
CA GLY A 578 3.99 -23.86 -16.43
C GLY A 578 2.62 -23.28 -16.03
N GLY A 579 2.29 -22.06 -16.43
CA GLY A 579 0.97 -21.48 -16.15
C GLY A 579 -0.10 -22.07 -17.07
N VAL A 580 -1.07 -22.81 -16.52
CA VAL A 580 -2.28 -23.23 -17.25
C VAL A 580 -3.04 -21.97 -17.68
N SER A 581 -2.75 -21.39 -18.85
CA SER A 581 -3.49 -20.23 -19.35
C SER A 581 -4.96 -20.59 -19.57
N GLY A 582 -5.89 -19.78 -19.06
CA GLY A 582 -7.33 -19.98 -19.23
C GLY A 582 -8.12 -20.06 -17.91
N ALA A 583 -9.37 -20.51 -18.00
CA ALA A 583 -10.34 -20.49 -16.89
C ALA A 583 -9.84 -21.23 -15.63
N LEU A 584 -9.05 -22.30 -15.78
CA LEU A 584 -8.48 -23.05 -14.66
C LEU A 584 -7.49 -22.22 -13.82
N HIS A 585 -6.70 -21.36 -14.44
CA HIS A 585 -5.81 -20.46 -13.70
C HIS A 585 -6.59 -19.37 -12.96
N ILE A 586 -7.67 -18.84 -13.57
CA ILE A 586 -8.57 -17.91 -12.87
C ILE A 586 -9.16 -18.60 -11.63
N LEU A 587 -9.65 -19.84 -11.76
CA LEU A 587 -10.14 -20.62 -10.63
C LEU A 587 -9.06 -20.85 -9.56
N ARG A 588 -7.82 -21.14 -9.97
CA ARG A 588 -6.68 -21.26 -9.05
C ARG A 588 -6.40 -19.96 -8.30
N VAL A 589 -6.38 -18.82 -9.01
CA VAL A 589 -6.15 -17.51 -8.39
C VAL A 589 -7.27 -17.19 -7.41
N LEU A 590 -8.53 -17.34 -7.81
CA LEU A 590 -9.68 -17.11 -6.94
C LEU A 590 -9.68 -18.05 -5.72
N GLY A 591 -9.38 -19.34 -5.92
CA GLY A 591 -9.25 -20.32 -4.84
C GLY A 591 -8.09 -19.99 -3.89
N GLY A 592 -6.95 -19.55 -4.42
CA GLY A 592 -5.80 -19.11 -3.64
C GLY A 592 -6.10 -17.86 -2.81
N LEU A 593 -6.75 -16.85 -3.40
CA LEU A 593 -7.20 -15.66 -2.67
C LEU A 593 -8.20 -16.01 -1.56
N ALA A 594 -9.17 -16.87 -1.84
CA ALA A 594 -10.12 -17.35 -0.83
C ALA A 594 -9.41 -18.08 0.32
N LEU A 595 -8.43 -18.93 -0.01
CA LEU A 595 -7.61 -19.64 0.99
C LEU A 595 -6.80 -18.68 1.87
N LEU A 596 -6.21 -17.64 1.30
CA LEU A 596 -5.47 -16.61 2.04
C LEU A 596 -6.38 -15.77 2.95
N MET A 597 -7.66 -15.61 2.60
CA MET A 597 -8.64 -14.88 3.40
C MET A 597 -9.29 -15.74 4.50
N LEU A 598 -9.27 -17.07 4.36
CA LEU A 598 -9.94 -18.00 5.28
C LEU A 598 -9.55 -17.84 6.77
N PRO A 599 -8.26 -17.66 7.14
CA PRO A 599 -7.90 -17.42 8.55
C PRO A 599 -8.63 -16.22 9.15
N GLY A 600 -8.89 -15.20 8.34
CA GLY A 600 -9.58 -13.99 8.78
C GLY A 600 -11.03 -14.21 9.19
N VAL A 601 -11.72 -15.15 8.54
CA VAL A 601 -13.09 -15.54 8.92
C VAL A 601 -13.12 -16.14 10.31
N PHE A 602 -12.16 -17.02 10.63
CA PHE A 602 -12.06 -17.62 11.96
C PHE A 602 -11.60 -16.60 13.00
N LEU A 603 -10.61 -15.77 12.66
CA LEU A 603 -10.08 -14.75 13.57
C LEU A 603 -11.15 -13.70 13.90
N LEU A 604 -12.01 -13.33 12.94
CA LEU A 604 -13.14 -12.43 13.16
C LEU A 604 -14.08 -12.96 14.24
N ARG A 605 -14.39 -14.27 14.23
CA ARG A 605 -15.25 -14.89 15.25
C ARG A 605 -14.65 -14.82 16.65
N TRP A 606 -13.32 -14.84 16.75
CA TRP A 606 -12.63 -14.75 18.02
C TRP A 606 -12.56 -13.31 18.55
N CYS A 607 -12.08 -12.37 17.74
CA CYS A 607 -11.88 -10.99 18.19
C CYS A 607 -13.17 -10.17 18.20
N TRP A 608 -14.14 -10.51 17.36
CA TRP A 608 -15.42 -9.82 17.22
C TRP A 608 -16.60 -10.79 16.98
N PRO A 609 -17.01 -11.58 17.99
CA PRO A 609 -18.06 -12.60 17.84
C PRO A 609 -19.44 -12.08 17.39
N GLY A 610 -19.69 -10.78 17.59
CA GLY A 610 -20.95 -10.12 17.25
C GLY A 610 -20.93 -9.33 15.93
N ALA A 611 -19.91 -9.52 15.08
CA ALA A 611 -19.79 -8.80 13.82
C ALA A 611 -20.98 -9.10 12.89
N THR A 612 -21.57 -8.07 12.30
CA THR A 612 -22.61 -8.21 11.26
C THR A 612 -21.97 -8.46 9.89
N TRP A 613 -22.80 -8.68 8.86
CA TRP A 613 -22.32 -8.77 7.47
C TRP A 613 -21.57 -7.52 7.00
N ALA A 614 -22.07 -6.33 7.36
CA ALA A 614 -21.44 -5.05 7.01
C ALA A 614 -20.02 -4.92 7.58
N GLU A 615 -19.82 -5.42 8.81
CA GLU A 615 -18.53 -5.41 9.50
C GLU A 615 -17.63 -6.55 8.96
N GLY A 616 -18.20 -7.74 8.76
CA GLY A 616 -17.46 -8.96 8.42
C GLY A 616 -16.92 -9.00 6.98
N ILE A 617 -17.65 -8.46 6.00
CA ILE A 617 -17.22 -8.47 4.59
C ILE A 617 -15.91 -7.69 4.38
N ALA A 618 -15.69 -6.63 5.17
CA ALA A 618 -14.47 -5.82 5.14
C ALA A 618 -13.38 -6.39 6.07
N MET A 619 -13.78 -6.78 7.29
CA MET A 619 -12.83 -7.17 8.32
C MET A 619 -12.23 -8.56 8.10
N ALA A 620 -13.00 -9.54 7.60
CA ALA A 620 -12.47 -10.89 7.41
C ALA A 620 -11.30 -10.94 6.41
N PRO A 621 -11.36 -10.33 5.20
CA PRO A 621 -10.19 -10.26 4.33
C PRO A 621 -8.99 -9.55 4.99
N ALA A 622 -9.25 -8.46 5.72
CA ALA A 622 -8.19 -7.71 6.39
C ALA A 622 -7.45 -8.52 7.45
N LEU A 623 -8.20 -9.25 8.26
CA LEU A 623 -7.66 -10.16 9.27
C LEU A 623 -6.91 -11.35 8.64
N GLY A 624 -7.40 -11.88 7.52
CA GLY A 624 -6.77 -12.97 6.79
C GLY A 624 -5.40 -12.58 6.26
N VAL A 625 -5.34 -11.48 5.49
CA VAL A 625 -4.09 -10.91 4.98
C VAL A 625 -3.12 -10.63 6.12
N SER A 626 -3.60 -10.04 7.22
CA SER A 626 -2.76 -9.70 8.36
C SER A 626 -2.14 -10.92 9.02
N LEU A 627 -2.96 -11.94 9.34
CA LEU A 627 -2.49 -13.13 10.03
C LEU A 627 -1.52 -13.94 9.16
N VAL A 628 -1.83 -14.11 7.87
CA VAL A 628 -0.95 -14.83 6.94
C VAL A 628 0.37 -14.08 6.74
N THR A 629 0.34 -12.75 6.66
CA THR A 629 1.56 -11.92 6.57
C THR A 629 2.44 -12.09 7.81
N LEU A 630 1.87 -11.99 9.01
CA LEU A 630 2.62 -12.22 10.26
C LEU A 630 3.20 -13.63 10.32
N ALA A 631 2.44 -14.64 9.91
CA ALA A 631 2.90 -16.02 9.85
C ALA A 631 4.07 -16.18 8.86
N GLY A 632 4.00 -15.55 7.68
CA GLY A 632 5.08 -15.57 6.69
C GLY A 632 6.36 -14.88 7.19
N ILE A 633 6.23 -13.73 7.88
CA ILE A 633 7.38 -13.04 8.48
C ILE A 633 8.06 -13.95 9.52
N ALA A 634 7.27 -14.57 10.39
CA ALA A 634 7.76 -15.49 11.40
C ALA A 634 8.41 -16.74 10.78
N ALA A 635 7.78 -17.34 9.77
CA ALA A 635 8.31 -18.50 9.06
C ALA A 635 9.66 -18.19 8.39
N LEU A 636 9.80 -17.04 7.74
CA LEU A 636 11.08 -16.60 7.16
C LEU A 636 12.18 -16.40 8.22
N ALA A 637 11.82 -15.90 9.40
CA ALA A 637 12.77 -15.74 10.50
C ALA A 637 13.28 -17.09 11.04
N VAL A 638 12.43 -18.11 11.03
CA VAL A 638 12.78 -19.47 11.48
C VAL A 638 13.55 -20.22 10.40
N VAL A 639 13.02 -20.26 9.17
CA VAL A 639 13.58 -21.06 8.07
C VAL A 639 14.88 -20.46 7.55
N ARG A 640 15.02 -19.11 7.54
CA ARG A 640 16.20 -18.38 7.04
C ARG A 640 16.63 -18.78 5.62
N GLY A 641 15.66 -19.17 4.80
CA GLY A 641 15.83 -19.52 3.39
C GLY A 641 14.79 -18.82 2.51
N PRO A 642 14.80 -19.07 1.19
CA PRO A 642 13.83 -18.50 0.27
C PRO A 642 12.39 -18.86 0.62
N PHE A 643 11.46 -17.98 0.28
CA PHE A 643 10.02 -18.16 0.46
C PHE A 643 9.47 -19.16 -0.58
N SER A 644 9.71 -20.44 -0.33
CA SER A 644 9.27 -21.53 -1.21
C SER A 644 7.78 -21.85 -1.08
N GLY A 645 7.25 -22.64 -2.01
CA GLY A 645 5.87 -23.15 -1.92
C GLY A 645 5.60 -23.91 -0.62
N THR A 646 6.59 -24.62 -0.08
CA THR A 646 6.48 -25.31 1.22
C THR A 646 6.35 -24.33 2.38
N VAL A 647 7.19 -23.27 2.40
CA VAL A 647 7.10 -22.22 3.43
C VAL A 647 5.73 -21.52 3.37
N ALA A 648 5.25 -21.23 2.17
CA ALA A 648 3.93 -20.65 1.96
C ALA A 648 2.82 -21.56 2.50
N ALA A 649 2.82 -22.84 2.12
CA ALA A 649 1.81 -23.81 2.55
C ALA A 649 1.79 -24.01 4.08
N VAL A 650 2.96 -24.16 4.71
CA VAL A 650 3.07 -24.30 6.17
C VAL A 650 2.58 -23.04 6.89
N SER A 651 2.94 -21.85 6.37
CA SER A 651 2.52 -20.57 6.96
C SER A 651 1.00 -20.39 6.89
N VAL A 652 0.39 -20.70 5.73
CA VAL A 652 -1.08 -20.64 5.56
C VAL A 652 -1.77 -21.66 6.44
N ALA A 653 -1.32 -22.93 6.44
CA ALA A 653 -1.90 -23.97 7.28
C ALA A 653 -1.81 -23.62 8.77
N GLY A 654 -0.66 -23.11 9.22
CA GLY A 654 -0.46 -22.63 10.58
C GLY A 654 -1.38 -21.45 10.93
N ALA A 655 -1.54 -20.48 10.03
CA ALA A 655 -2.46 -19.36 10.22
C ALA A 655 -3.93 -19.82 10.32
N ILE A 656 -4.37 -20.73 9.44
CA ILE A 656 -5.71 -21.33 9.49
C ILE A 656 -5.91 -22.07 10.81
N ALA A 657 -4.98 -22.94 11.19
CA ALA A 657 -5.08 -23.75 12.39
C ALA A 657 -5.16 -22.88 13.65
N LEU A 658 -4.26 -21.89 13.77
CA LEU A 658 -4.27 -20.93 14.88
C LEU A 658 -5.60 -20.17 14.95
N ALA A 659 -6.05 -19.60 13.82
CA ALA A 659 -7.29 -18.84 13.79
C ALA A 659 -8.51 -19.71 14.12
N ALA A 660 -8.55 -20.95 13.61
CA ALA A 660 -9.61 -21.90 13.88
C ALA A 660 -9.67 -22.29 15.37
N ILE A 661 -8.53 -22.57 16.01
CA ILE A 661 -8.44 -22.86 17.45
C ILE A 661 -8.96 -21.66 18.26
N LEU A 662 -8.52 -20.45 17.92
CA LEU A 662 -8.98 -19.24 18.60
C LEU A 662 -10.50 -19.03 18.40
N GLY A 663 -10.98 -19.22 17.17
CA GLY A 663 -12.40 -19.09 16.83
C GLY A 663 -13.31 -20.09 17.55
N THR A 664 -12.89 -21.35 17.69
CA THR A 664 -13.67 -22.39 18.39
C THR A 664 -13.69 -22.17 19.90
N VAL A 665 -12.57 -21.75 20.50
CA VAL A 665 -12.51 -21.37 21.93
C VAL A 665 -13.48 -20.22 22.23
N ALA A 666 -13.64 -19.26 21.33
CA ALA A 666 -14.64 -18.20 21.48
C ALA A 666 -16.08 -18.72 21.36
N ALA A 667 -16.35 -19.63 20.42
CA ALA A 667 -17.67 -20.23 20.24
C ALA A 667 -18.13 -21.04 21.46
N GLY A 668 -17.22 -21.78 22.10
CA GLY A 668 -17.51 -22.55 23.32
C GLY A 668 -17.76 -21.70 24.57
N ARG A 669 -17.43 -20.40 24.54
CA ARG A 669 -17.67 -19.44 25.64
C ARG A 669 -18.92 -18.58 25.43
N ALA A 670 -19.58 -18.67 24.28
CA ALA A 670 -20.82 -17.95 24.05
C ALA A 670 -21.96 -18.64 24.82
N PRO A 671 -22.70 -17.93 25.70
CA PRO A 671 -23.88 -18.52 26.32
C PRO A 671 -24.85 -18.95 25.20
N ALA A 672 -25.36 -20.18 25.31
CA ALA A 672 -26.34 -20.72 24.37
C ALA A 672 -27.45 -19.67 24.18
N ARG A 673 -27.64 -19.22 22.94
CA ARG A 673 -28.76 -18.34 22.59
C ARG A 673 -30.03 -19.19 22.72
N SER A 674 -30.67 -19.13 23.88
CA SER A 674 -32.05 -19.59 24.10
C SER A 674 -33.02 -18.54 23.57
#